data_AF-A0A364N2Z1-F1
#
_entry.id   AF-A0A364N2Z1-F1
#
_cell.length_a   1.000
_cell.length_b   1.000
_cell.length_c   1.000
_cell.angle_alpha   90.00
_cell.angle_beta   90.00
_cell.angle_gamma   90.00
#
_symmetry.space_group_name_H-M   'P 1'
#
loop_
_entity.id
_entity.type
_entity.pdbx_description
1 polymer ?
#
loop_
_entity_poly.entity_id
_entity_poly.type
_entity_poly.pdbx_seq_one_letter_code
_entity_poly.pdbx_strand_id
1 'polypeptide(L)'
;MANKPRSRYELAHRVQESTVYPVKAPNGSTIVLYGHETGVGILWRGGRALKKCVPQPKQPAKPPKPNGTSNDTIMIIDSDDDEPAKAAAQPPPKAEFEHEEEELDPDQPYASLVQHLSLSLRTQVRHIAVPQIPPASALRPGDTTPPIFSKSIVFAVACADSTVRIITLPLTPPPHAAKDRPLSAASQFGEEIVKIQGHQSVPRGITMTWTARDEPSLANEPEDDMDVDADEDAGATPNNRRRKQSSRPRSQPPGDDGFDLLVASHSAELGGLLRLFRFELSETAVKVSHPLTPYKIISLRKPASRVTFNTAQYPKRRHSQLLITDSMGTARIYDPFAAPSRKRRMSGGSNDPGAFVATFRSSFEGVKNLVLTPPVLASRKAIIDAAWASDGRHIIALLADGEWGVWDVDRSGPSPPPDPSTFSLRGYVGTSEKENNSNSASSPKRGSRNSLAPMTPNTRRRKEEALFQGSTSTSAVVTRGGISVASLLSGSGAPSEDSVIIWYGSEIYRIADLAKFWARTASATGAGSLPGPGLQIQDVALCGEAITSVSQFDTTTQASRMAVARDTLISLEHRLIITASTSQPLGRDLNAMFTREQVEEETANRTDQALLTHGELDLGGMDRMLESMEGSGTSAAASRNLTMGGPRKVLFASSAA
;
A
#
# COMPACT_ATOMS: atom_id res chain seq x y z
N MET A 1 -1.27 -13.64 27.47
CA MET A 1 -1.88 -13.18 26.20
C MET A 1 -2.13 -11.69 26.35
N ALA A 2 -1.25 -10.86 25.82
CA ALA A 2 -1.45 -9.41 25.84
C ALA A 2 -2.42 -9.05 24.70
N ASN A 3 -3.53 -8.39 25.03
CA ASN A 3 -4.49 -7.91 24.03
C ASN A 3 -3.78 -6.92 23.10
N LYS A 4 -3.83 -7.18 21.79
CA LYS A 4 -3.28 -6.27 20.79
C LYS A 4 -4.00 -4.92 20.90
N PRO A 5 -3.27 -3.79 20.90
CA PRO A 5 -3.92 -2.49 21.00
C PRO A 5 -4.83 -2.24 19.77
N ARG A 6 -6.07 -1.83 20.00
CA ARG A 6 -7.08 -1.38 19.04
C ARG A 6 -7.66 0.01 19.37
N SER A 7 -7.74 0.90 18.38
CA SER A 7 -8.59 2.10 18.42
C SER A 7 -9.86 1.91 17.58
N ARG A 8 -10.94 2.56 18.01
CA ARG A 8 -12.26 2.46 17.38
C ARG A 8 -12.78 3.88 17.14
N TYR A 9 -13.20 4.15 15.92
CA TYR A 9 -13.85 5.41 15.56
C TYR A 9 -15.28 5.09 15.12
N GLU A 10 -16.26 5.64 15.84
CA GLU A 10 -17.66 5.55 15.46
C GLU A 10 -18.00 6.66 14.48
N LEU A 11 -18.70 6.30 13.40
CA LEU A 11 -19.07 7.22 12.33
C LEU A 11 -20.59 7.35 12.27
N ALA A 12 -21.06 8.58 12.06
CA ALA A 12 -22.49 8.88 11.93
C ALA A 12 -23.11 8.33 10.64
N HIS A 13 -22.28 7.98 9.64
CA HIS A 13 -22.72 7.54 8.33
C HIS A 13 -22.17 6.16 8.00
N ARG A 14 -22.93 5.44 7.18
CA ARG A 14 -22.50 4.14 6.68
C ARG A 14 -21.29 4.27 5.74
N VAL A 15 -20.19 3.61 6.09
CA VAL A 15 -18.99 3.51 5.26
C VAL A 15 -19.20 2.48 4.16
N GLN A 16 -18.85 2.85 2.94
CA GLN A 16 -18.89 1.94 1.78
C GLN A 16 -17.51 1.36 1.47
N GLU A 17 -16.49 2.20 1.50
CA GLU A 17 -15.10 1.83 1.24
C GLU A 17 -14.18 2.81 1.97
N SER A 18 -13.00 2.34 2.39
CA SER A 18 -11.96 3.18 2.96
C SER A 18 -10.58 2.79 2.45
N THR A 19 -9.67 3.75 2.35
CA THR A 19 -8.27 3.50 2.03
C THR A 19 -7.35 4.46 2.77
N VAL A 20 -6.11 4.02 3.00
CA VAL A 20 -5.02 4.90 3.47
C VAL A 20 -4.43 5.60 2.26
N TYR A 21 -4.23 6.92 2.34
CA TYR A 21 -3.51 7.66 1.32
C TYR A 21 -2.00 7.45 1.49
N PRO A 22 -1.24 7.14 0.44
CA PRO A 22 0.14 6.65 0.56
C PRO A 22 1.18 7.73 0.91
N VAL A 23 0.81 9.01 0.85
CA VAL A 23 1.71 10.11 1.23
C VAL A 23 1.26 10.69 2.56
N LYS A 24 2.21 10.80 3.51
CA LYS A 24 1.97 11.47 4.78
C LYS A 24 1.88 12.98 4.60
N ALA A 25 1.07 13.63 5.43
CA ALA A 25 0.98 15.08 5.45
C ALA A 25 2.29 15.74 5.94
N PRO A 26 2.53 17.04 5.66
CA PRO A 26 3.76 17.73 6.08
C PRO A 26 3.97 17.79 7.61
N ASN A 27 2.91 17.60 8.37
CA ASN A 27 2.96 17.48 9.83
C ASN A 27 3.21 16.03 10.31
N GLY A 28 3.42 15.07 9.39
CA GLY A 28 3.63 13.66 9.71
C GLY A 28 2.36 12.82 9.82
N SER A 29 1.17 13.43 9.70
CA SER A 29 -0.09 12.68 9.81
C SER A 29 -0.27 11.68 8.67
N THR A 30 -0.77 10.50 9.00
CA THR A 30 -1.34 9.59 8.01
C THR A 30 -2.75 10.03 7.66
N ILE A 31 -3.09 9.96 6.37
CA ILE A 31 -4.39 10.35 5.86
C ILE A 31 -5.23 9.09 5.57
N VAL A 32 -6.44 9.05 6.12
CA VAL A 32 -7.43 8.00 5.85
C VAL A 32 -8.62 8.61 5.12
N LEU A 33 -8.98 8.02 3.98
CA LEU A 33 -10.13 8.39 3.16
C LEU A 33 -11.23 7.35 3.36
N TYR A 34 -12.48 7.80 3.52
CA TYR A 34 -13.63 6.89 3.56
C TYR A 34 -14.85 7.46 2.83
N GLY A 35 -15.54 6.62 2.09
CA GLY A 35 -16.73 6.98 1.32
C GLY A 35 -18.00 6.73 2.14
N HIS A 36 -18.91 7.69 2.11
CA HIS A 36 -20.20 7.62 2.81
C HIS A 36 -21.36 8.09 1.93
N GLU A 37 -22.57 8.11 2.50
CA GLU A 37 -23.84 8.35 1.78
C GLU A 37 -23.96 9.74 1.14
N THR A 38 -23.23 10.73 1.67
CA THR A 38 -23.32 12.13 1.24
C THR A 38 -22.02 12.65 0.61
N GLY A 39 -20.94 11.86 0.63
CA GLY A 39 -19.64 12.27 0.10
C GLY A 39 -18.46 11.46 0.65
N VAL A 40 -17.37 12.16 0.97
CA VAL A 40 -16.11 11.57 1.42
C VAL A 40 -15.69 12.18 2.75
N GLY A 41 -15.28 11.35 3.70
CA GLY A 41 -14.58 11.76 4.90
C GLY A 41 -13.07 11.60 4.76
N ILE A 42 -12.33 12.56 5.31
CA ILE A 42 -10.87 12.61 5.29
C ILE A 42 -10.39 12.81 6.73
N LEU A 43 -9.54 11.91 7.21
CA LEU A 43 -9.00 11.91 8.56
C LEU A 43 -7.48 12.08 8.50
N TRP A 44 -6.95 13.06 9.22
CA TRP A 44 -5.52 13.17 9.51
C TRP A 44 -5.27 12.59 10.91
N ARG A 45 -4.47 11.53 10.98
CA ARG A 45 -4.15 10.80 12.21
C ARG A 45 -2.65 10.85 12.50
N GLY A 46 -2.30 11.18 13.74
CA GLY A 46 -0.93 11.29 14.23
C GLY A 46 -0.15 12.48 13.69
N GLY A 47 1.15 12.52 13.97
CA GLY A 47 2.00 13.66 13.62
C GLY A 47 1.77 14.87 14.53
N ARG A 48 2.33 16.02 14.15
CA ARG A 48 2.25 17.26 14.91
C ARG A 48 0.82 17.83 14.89
N ALA A 49 0.29 18.13 16.07
CA ALA A 49 -1.02 18.73 16.23
C ALA A 49 -1.07 20.17 15.69
N LEU A 50 -2.27 20.62 15.32
CA LEU A 50 -2.51 22.02 14.94
C LEU A 50 -2.36 22.90 16.19
N LYS A 51 -1.57 23.98 16.09
CA LYS A 51 -1.50 24.97 17.18
C LYS A 51 -2.91 25.50 17.44
N LYS A 52 -3.37 25.36 18.69
CA LYS A 52 -4.56 26.08 19.15
C LYS A 52 -4.26 27.57 19.06
N CYS A 53 -5.11 28.35 18.38
CA CYS A 53 -5.10 29.80 18.53
C CYS A 53 -5.44 30.11 19.99
N VAL A 54 -4.43 30.24 20.84
CA VAL A 54 -4.59 30.85 22.15
C VAL A 54 -5.11 32.26 21.87
N PRO A 55 -6.28 32.66 22.42
CA PRO A 55 -6.72 34.04 22.32
C PRO A 55 -5.56 34.90 22.85
N GLN A 56 -5.05 35.79 22.00
CA GLN A 56 -3.98 36.71 22.40
C GLN A 56 -4.37 37.30 23.76
N PRO A 57 -3.48 37.29 24.76
CA PRO A 57 -3.77 37.99 26.01
C PRO A 57 -4.12 39.41 25.61
N LYS A 58 -5.35 39.84 25.97
CA LYS A 58 -5.84 41.19 25.73
C LYS A 58 -4.69 42.13 26.10
N GLN A 59 -4.12 42.81 25.10
CA GLN A 59 -3.14 43.83 25.35
C GLN A 59 -3.72 44.76 26.43
N PRO A 60 -2.97 45.05 27.51
CA PRO A 60 -3.46 45.97 28.52
C PRO A 60 -3.84 47.28 27.82
N ALA A 61 -5.06 47.73 28.12
CA ALA A 61 -5.65 48.92 27.51
C ALA A 61 -4.63 50.07 27.50
N LYS A 62 -4.36 50.61 26.31
CA LYS A 62 -3.53 51.81 26.17
C LYS A 62 -4.10 52.91 27.09
N PRO A 63 -3.27 53.60 27.89
CA PRO A 63 -3.75 54.71 28.69
C PRO A 63 -4.30 55.81 27.78
N PRO A 64 -5.39 56.50 28.18
CA PRO A 64 -6.03 57.50 27.35
C PRO A 64 -5.08 58.67 27.09
N LYS A 65 -4.86 58.99 25.81
CA LYS A 65 -4.15 60.22 25.40
C LYS A 65 -5.07 61.42 25.64
N PRO A 66 -4.60 62.48 26.34
CA PRO A 66 -5.38 63.69 26.58
C PRO A 66 -5.53 64.54 25.30
N ASN A 67 -6.68 65.21 25.23
CA ASN A 67 -7.09 66.10 24.14
C ASN A 67 -6.13 67.27 23.93
N GLY A 68 -6.02 67.70 22.68
CA GLY A 68 -4.93 68.52 22.16
C GLY A 68 -5.08 70.03 22.34
N THR A 69 -4.10 70.75 21.79
CA THR A 69 -4.23 72.10 21.21
C THR A 69 -3.02 72.43 20.33
N SER A 70 -3.27 72.70 19.05
CA SER A 70 -2.63 73.69 18.14
C SER A 70 -2.66 73.13 16.70
N ASN A 71 -3.55 73.63 15.83
CA ASN A 71 -3.32 74.71 14.84
C ASN A 71 -2.11 74.40 13.94
N ASP A 72 -2.11 74.47 12.60
CA ASP A 72 -3.02 74.97 11.56
C ASP A 72 -2.32 74.63 10.21
N THR A 73 -3.03 74.71 9.08
CA THR A 73 -2.50 74.73 7.67
C THR A 73 -1.95 73.39 7.14
N ILE A 74 -2.31 72.84 5.96
CA ILE A 74 -2.60 73.44 4.65
C ILE A 74 -3.67 72.59 3.92
N MET A 75 -4.65 73.28 3.33
CA MET A 75 -5.57 72.72 2.33
C MET A 75 -4.86 72.44 1.01
N ILE A 76 -4.97 71.22 0.48
CA ILE A 76 -5.13 71.01 -0.96
C ILE A 76 -6.22 69.94 -1.12
N ILE A 77 -7.40 70.41 -1.52
CA ILE A 77 -8.47 69.61 -2.09
C ILE A 77 -8.25 69.72 -3.59
N ASP A 78 -7.93 68.61 -4.25
CA ASP A 78 -8.31 68.43 -5.65
C ASP A 78 -9.00 67.08 -5.80
N SER A 79 -10.08 67.13 -6.57
CA SER A 79 -11.05 66.09 -6.83
C SER A 79 -10.52 65.13 -7.89
N ASP A 80 -10.71 63.81 -7.72
CA ASP A 80 -11.39 63.02 -8.75
C ASP A 80 -11.85 61.65 -8.20
N ASP A 81 -12.84 61.13 -8.91
CA ASP A 81 -13.88 60.16 -8.59
C ASP A 81 -13.46 58.68 -8.79
N ASP A 82 -14.10 57.83 -8.01
CA ASP A 82 -14.36 56.38 -8.12
C ASP A 82 -13.40 55.41 -8.89
N GLU A 83 -12.70 54.57 -8.13
CA GLU A 83 -13.01 53.12 -7.98
C GLU A 83 -12.07 52.48 -6.92
N PRO A 84 -12.57 51.87 -5.82
CA PRO A 84 -11.70 51.15 -4.92
C PRO A 84 -11.23 49.86 -5.60
N ALA A 85 -9.93 49.82 -5.91
CA ALA A 85 -9.24 48.59 -6.27
C ALA A 85 -9.63 47.46 -5.32
N LYS A 86 -10.21 46.39 -5.88
CA LYS A 86 -10.53 45.14 -5.18
C LYS A 86 -9.33 44.76 -4.30
N ALA A 87 -9.53 44.81 -2.99
CA ALA A 87 -8.55 44.31 -2.03
C ALA A 87 -8.13 42.90 -2.47
N ALA A 88 -6.84 42.75 -2.78
CA ALA A 88 -6.27 41.45 -3.10
C ALA A 88 -6.64 40.48 -1.98
N ALA A 89 -7.27 39.36 -2.35
CA ALA A 89 -7.67 38.34 -1.41
C ALA A 89 -6.45 37.93 -0.57
N GLN A 90 -6.55 38.11 0.74
CA GLN A 90 -5.51 37.65 1.66
C GLN A 90 -5.29 36.15 1.41
N PRO A 91 -4.04 35.68 1.30
CA PRO A 91 -3.76 34.27 1.14
C PRO A 91 -4.37 33.50 2.32
N PRO A 92 -4.93 32.29 2.08
CA PRO A 92 -5.56 31.51 3.14
C PRO A 92 -4.58 31.30 4.29
N PRO A 93 -5.04 31.34 5.56
CA PRO A 93 -4.18 31.17 6.72
C PRO A 93 -3.46 29.82 6.64
N LYS A 94 -2.12 29.85 6.64
CA LYS A 94 -1.30 28.64 6.66
C LYS A 94 -1.48 27.96 8.02
N ALA A 95 -1.69 26.65 8.02
CA ALA A 95 -1.75 25.88 9.26
C ALA A 95 -0.39 25.91 9.98
N GLU A 96 -0.38 26.31 11.25
CA GLU A 96 0.80 26.22 12.12
C GLU A 96 0.70 24.96 13.00
N PHE A 97 1.82 24.28 13.19
CA PHE A 97 1.90 23.03 13.94
C PHE A 97 2.74 23.21 15.21
N GLU A 98 2.44 22.40 16.22
CA GLU A 98 3.25 22.32 17.43
C GLU A 98 4.68 21.86 17.10
N HIS A 99 5.67 22.27 17.90
CA HIS A 99 7.08 21.98 17.64
C HIS A 99 7.45 20.53 17.95
N GLU A 100 6.76 19.91 18.90
CA GLU A 100 7.00 18.55 19.37
C GLU A 100 6.08 17.57 18.64
N GLU A 101 6.61 16.41 18.27
CA GLU A 101 5.80 15.31 17.75
C GLU A 101 5.05 14.63 18.90
N GLU A 102 3.86 14.09 18.61
CA GLU A 102 3.08 13.35 19.60
C GLU A 102 3.89 12.14 20.13
N GLU A 103 4.36 12.22 21.37
CA GLU A 103 4.92 11.07 22.07
C GLU A 103 3.79 10.07 22.33
N LEU A 104 3.88 8.91 21.67
CA LEU A 104 2.90 7.84 21.85
C LEU A 104 3.09 7.20 23.22
N ASP A 105 2.06 7.30 24.06
CA ASP A 105 1.98 6.58 25.32
C ASP A 105 2.07 5.07 25.05
N PRO A 106 3.03 4.33 25.65
CA PRO A 106 3.12 2.88 25.46
C PRO A 106 1.84 2.14 25.91
N ASP A 107 1.07 2.68 26.85
CA ASP A 107 -0.22 2.13 27.29
C ASP A 107 -1.38 2.52 26.36
N GLN A 108 -1.22 3.59 25.57
CA GLN A 108 -2.14 4.04 24.52
C GLN A 108 -1.41 4.27 23.19
N PRO A 109 -0.98 3.19 22.50
CA PRO A 109 -0.11 3.29 21.32
C PRO A 109 -0.87 3.74 20.05
N TYR A 110 -1.95 4.51 20.20
CA TYR A 110 -2.73 5.04 19.09
C TYR A 110 -2.46 6.52 18.91
N ALA A 111 -1.97 6.86 17.74
CA ALA A 111 -1.88 8.23 17.30
C ALA A 111 -3.27 8.91 17.32
N SER A 112 -3.33 10.13 17.85
CA SER A 112 -4.56 10.90 17.98
C SER A 112 -5.07 11.39 16.62
N LEU A 113 -6.33 11.83 16.58
CA LEU A 113 -6.90 12.46 15.40
C LEU A 113 -6.54 13.95 15.40
N VAL A 114 -5.73 14.37 14.43
CA VAL A 114 -5.35 15.78 14.26
C VAL A 114 -6.49 16.58 13.65
N GLN A 115 -7.15 16.03 12.62
CA GLN A 115 -8.24 16.72 11.94
C GLN A 115 -9.17 15.75 11.23
N HIS A 116 -10.46 16.08 11.18
CA HIS A 116 -11.47 15.38 10.38
C HIS A 116 -12.21 16.36 9.48
N LEU A 117 -12.29 16.04 8.20
CA LEU A 117 -13.01 16.80 7.18
C LEU A 117 -14.07 15.90 6.53
N SER A 118 -15.25 16.45 6.26
CA SER A 118 -16.28 15.79 5.43
C SER A 118 -16.55 16.66 4.22
N LEU A 119 -16.24 16.13 3.03
CA LEU A 119 -16.51 16.76 1.75
C LEU A 119 -17.87 16.30 1.24
N SER A 120 -18.83 17.23 1.17
CA SER A 120 -20.18 16.94 0.68
C SER A 120 -20.20 16.89 -0.86
N LEU A 121 -20.42 15.70 -1.40
CA LEU A 121 -20.55 15.49 -2.85
C LEU A 121 -22.03 15.44 -3.29
N ARG A 122 -22.97 15.50 -2.34
CA ARG A 122 -24.42 15.36 -2.55
C ARG A 122 -24.81 14.04 -3.23
N THR A 123 -23.97 13.03 -3.11
CA THR A 123 -24.19 11.69 -3.64
C THR A 123 -23.39 10.70 -2.81
N GLN A 124 -23.87 9.47 -2.73
CA GLN A 124 -23.16 8.39 -2.09
C GLN A 124 -21.90 8.03 -2.88
N VAL A 125 -20.79 7.89 -2.16
CA VAL A 125 -19.52 7.38 -2.69
C VAL A 125 -19.47 5.88 -2.45
N ARG A 126 -19.31 5.11 -3.53
CA ARG A 126 -19.26 3.65 -3.50
C ARG A 126 -17.83 3.13 -3.50
N HIS A 127 -16.97 3.75 -4.30
CA HIS A 127 -15.57 3.33 -4.42
C HIS A 127 -14.60 4.50 -4.37
N ILE A 128 -13.40 4.25 -3.84
CA ILE A 128 -12.31 5.22 -3.73
C ILE A 128 -11.05 4.63 -4.34
N ALA A 129 -10.38 5.39 -5.20
CA ALA A 129 -9.08 5.04 -5.76
C ALA A 129 -8.04 6.11 -5.43
N VAL A 130 -6.87 5.66 -4.98
CA VAL A 130 -5.68 6.48 -4.77
C VAL A 130 -4.55 5.98 -5.66
N PRO A 131 -3.66 6.86 -6.14
CA PRO A 131 -2.51 6.44 -6.94
C PRO A 131 -1.46 5.79 -6.03
N GLN A 132 -0.76 4.77 -6.52
CA GLN A 132 0.25 4.02 -5.75
C GLN A 132 1.58 4.78 -5.58
N ILE A 133 1.57 5.88 -4.82
CA ILE A 133 2.73 6.77 -4.67
C ILE A 133 3.80 6.12 -3.78
N PRO A 134 5.01 5.83 -4.30
CA PRO A 134 6.07 5.29 -3.48
C PRO A 134 6.62 6.34 -2.50
N PRO A 135 7.11 5.90 -1.32
CA PRO A 135 7.70 6.82 -0.35
C PRO A 135 8.94 7.51 -0.93
N ALA A 136 9.13 8.78 -0.55
CA ALA A 136 10.31 9.53 -0.96
C ALA A 136 11.58 8.82 -0.46
N SER A 137 12.54 8.61 -1.36
CA SER A 137 13.82 7.97 -1.07
C SER A 137 14.93 8.75 -1.76
N ALA A 138 16.04 8.99 -1.05
CA ALA A 138 17.21 9.66 -1.61
C ALA A 138 17.84 8.90 -2.79
N LEU A 139 17.52 7.60 -2.93
CA LEU A 139 17.99 6.74 -4.03
C LEU A 139 17.14 6.85 -5.29
N ARG A 140 16.01 7.58 -5.25
CA ARG A 140 15.13 7.79 -6.42
C ARG A 140 15.53 9.08 -7.12
N PRO A 141 15.64 9.09 -8.45
CA PRO A 141 15.65 10.34 -9.20
C PRO A 141 14.39 11.14 -8.89
N GLY A 142 14.55 12.42 -8.52
CA GLY A 142 13.45 13.31 -8.14
C GLY A 142 12.37 13.45 -9.22
N ASP A 143 12.71 13.17 -10.46
CA ASP A 143 11.88 13.37 -11.64
C ASP A 143 10.99 12.15 -11.99
N THR A 144 10.82 11.19 -11.06
CA THR A 144 9.98 9.99 -11.31
C THR A 144 8.58 10.08 -10.72
N THR A 145 8.32 11.06 -9.85
CA THR A 145 7.04 11.24 -9.17
C THR A 145 6.48 12.64 -9.47
N PRO A 146 5.22 12.76 -9.91
CA PRO A 146 4.59 14.05 -10.17
C PRO A 146 4.63 14.98 -8.94
N PRO A 147 5.08 16.24 -9.08
CA PRO A 147 5.24 17.15 -7.95
C PRO A 147 3.93 17.45 -7.21
N ILE A 148 2.77 17.35 -7.88
CA ILE A 148 1.45 17.52 -7.27
C ILE A 148 1.23 16.63 -6.04
N PHE A 149 1.76 15.40 -6.04
CA PHE A 149 1.57 14.44 -4.94
C PHE A 149 2.29 14.83 -3.66
N SER A 150 3.29 15.72 -3.73
CA SER A 150 3.98 16.26 -2.55
C SER A 150 3.23 17.41 -1.88
N LYS A 151 2.29 18.04 -2.59
CA LYS A 151 1.57 19.25 -2.16
C LYS A 151 0.08 19.00 -1.91
N SER A 152 -0.50 18.04 -2.63
CA SER A 152 -1.93 17.78 -2.69
C SER A 152 -2.26 16.29 -2.56
N ILE A 153 -3.38 16.01 -1.90
CA ILE A 153 -4.07 14.72 -1.96
C ILE A 153 -4.83 14.66 -3.28
N VAL A 154 -4.56 13.65 -4.09
CA VAL A 154 -5.26 13.40 -5.36
C VAL A 154 -5.88 12.01 -5.30
N PHE A 155 -7.19 11.93 -5.46
CA PHE A 155 -7.91 10.66 -5.46
C PHE A 155 -9.16 10.74 -6.34
N ALA A 156 -9.74 9.60 -6.70
CA ALA A 156 -10.97 9.55 -7.47
C ALA A 156 -12.01 8.70 -6.78
N VAL A 157 -13.26 9.05 -7.02
CA VAL A 157 -14.41 8.38 -6.41
C VAL A 157 -15.44 7.99 -7.47
N ALA A 158 -16.03 6.82 -7.27
CA ALA A 158 -17.21 6.40 -8.03
C ALA A 158 -18.47 6.69 -7.21
N CYS A 159 -19.41 7.40 -7.80
CA CYS A 159 -20.60 7.89 -7.14
C CYS A 159 -21.88 7.17 -7.61
N ALA A 160 -22.88 7.11 -6.73
CA ALA A 160 -24.19 6.51 -7.02
C ALA A 160 -25.01 7.27 -8.09
N ASP A 161 -24.66 8.51 -8.41
CA ASP A 161 -25.23 9.30 -9.51
C ASP A 161 -24.65 8.94 -10.89
N SER A 162 -23.98 7.79 -10.99
CA SER A 162 -23.28 7.30 -12.20
C SER A 162 -22.11 8.18 -12.65
N THR A 163 -21.60 9.04 -11.77
CA THR A 163 -20.44 9.90 -12.08
C THR A 163 -19.17 9.36 -11.45
N VAL A 164 -18.05 9.67 -12.07
CA VAL A 164 -16.73 9.54 -11.46
C VAL A 164 -16.23 10.95 -11.17
N ARG A 165 -15.61 11.17 -10.00
CA ARG A 165 -15.09 12.48 -9.63
C ARG A 165 -13.64 12.37 -9.21
N ILE A 166 -12.77 13.20 -9.78
CA ILE A 166 -11.39 13.36 -9.32
C ILE A 166 -11.38 14.54 -8.36
N ILE A 167 -10.82 14.31 -7.18
CA ILE A 167 -10.77 15.28 -6.09
C ILE A 167 -9.31 15.56 -5.79
N THR A 168 -8.96 16.84 -5.83
CA THR A 168 -7.66 17.36 -5.40
C THR A 168 -7.88 18.25 -4.20
N LEU A 169 -7.11 18.09 -3.13
CA LEU A 169 -7.12 18.99 -1.98
C LEU A 169 -5.71 19.17 -1.40
N PRO A 170 -5.43 20.22 -0.63
CA PRO A 170 -4.15 20.38 0.05
C PRO A 170 -3.80 19.17 0.93
N LEU A 171 -2.53 18.77 0.92
CA LEU A 171 -2.03 17.66 1.75
C LEU A 171 -2.02 18.01 3.25
N THR A 172 -1.83 19.29 3.55
CA THR A 172 -1.88 19.85 4.90
C THR A 172 -3.32 19.87 5.44
N PRO A 173 -3.56 19.42 6.69
CA PRO A 173 -4.90 19.50 7.28
C PRO A 173 -5.39 20.95 7.32
N PRO A 174 -6.68 21.21 7.02
CA PRO A 174 -7.23 22.56 7.06
C PRO A 174 -7.22 23.11 8.50
N PRO A 175 -6.89 24.41 8.70
CA PRO A 175 -6.91 25.03 10.02
C PRO A 175 -8.35 25.07 10.57
N HIS A 176 -8.50 25.13 11.90
CA HIS A 176 -9.83 25.16 12.54
C HIS A 176 -10.71 26.30 12.02
N ALA A 177 -10.14 27.49 11.80
CA ALA A 177 -10.84 28.64 11.24
C ALA A 177 -11.46 28.41 9.84
N ALA A 178 -10.92 27.45 9.06
CA ALA A 178 -11.50 27.11 7.75
C ALA A 178 -12.82 26.33 7.88
N LYS A 179 -13.02 25.60 8.99
CA LYS A 179 -14.29 24.90 9.27
C LYS A 179 -15.41 25.86 9.69
N ASP A 180 -15.05 26.93 10.38
CA ASP A 180 -16.00 27.92 10.88
C ASP A 180 -16.50 28.88 9.79
N ARG A 181 -15.89 28.83 8.59
CA ARG A 181 -16.32 29.63 7.45
C ARG A 181 -17.67 29.10 6.93
N PRO A 182 -18.67 29.98 6.73
CA PRO A 182 -19.96 29.56 6.18
C PRO A 182 -19.79 28.91 4.80
N LEU A 183 -20.60 27.88 4.53
CA LEU A 183 -20.65 27.16 3.26
C LEU A 183 -20.82 28.16 2.11
N SER A 184 -19.73 28.45 1.40
CA SER A 184 -19.71 29.30 0.22
C SER A 184 -19.90 28.45 -1.03
N ALA A 185 -20.35 29.06 -2.13
CA ALA A 185 -20.38 28.42 -3.44
C ALA A 185 -18.97 28.16 -4.02
N ALA A 186 -17.93 28.74 -3.42
CA ALA A 186 -16.53 28.48 -3.72
C ALA A 186 -15.95 27.37 -2.83
N SER A 187 -14.88 26.72 -3.32
CA SER A 187 -14.06 25.75 -2.61
C SER A 187 -13.82 26.14 -1.14
N GLN A 188 -14.29 25.31 -0.19
CA GLN A 188 -14.27 25.64 1.23
C GLN A 188 -12.89 25.38 1.85
N PHE A 189 -12.21 24.35 1.38
CA PHE A 189 -10.94 23.84 1.91
C PHE A 189 -9.82 23.85 0.86
N GLY A 190 -10.04 24.49 -0.29
CA GLY A 190 -9.13 24.43 -1.43
C GLY A 190 -9.29 23.15 -2.26
N GLU A 191 -10.40 22.44 -2.10
CA GLU A 191 -10.77 21.31 -2.95
C GLU A 191 -11.10 21.76 -4.38
N GLU A 192 -10.58 20.99 -5.34
CA GLU A 192 -10.95 21.02 -6.75
C GLU A 192 -11.62 19.68 -7.09
N ILE A 193 -12.80 19.71 -7.71
CA ILE A 193 -13.58 18.52 -8.04
C ILE A 193 -13.86 18.51 -9.53
N VAL A 194 -13.23 17.58 -10.23
CA VAL A 194 -13.46 17.33 -11.66
C VAL A 194 -14.51 16.23 -11.80
N LYS A 195 -15.67 16.59 -12.33
CA LYS A 195 -16.78 15.64 -12.55
C LYS A 195 -16.68 15.02 -13.94
N ILE A 196 -16.50 13.70 -13.99
CA ILE A 196 -16.49 12.90 -15.21
C ILE A 196 -17.86 12.24 -15.37
N GLN A 197 -18.53 12.58 -16.47
CA GLN A 197 -19.73 11.89 -16.93
C GLN A 197 -19.36 10.91 -18.02
N GLY A 198 -20.04 9.76 -18.05
CA GLY A 198 -19.82 8.77 -19.10
C GLY A 198 -20.61 7.50 -18.87
N HIS A 199 -20.74 7.06 -17.62
CA HIS A 199 -21.56 5.91 -17.28
C HIS A 199 -23.05 6.22 -17.29
N GLN A 200 -23.83 5.28 -17.82
CA GLN A 200 -25.29 5.25 -17.78
C GLN A 200 -25.82 4.48 -16.55
N SER A 201 -24.95 3.73 -15.89
CA SER A 201 -25.22 2.97 -14.66
C SER A 201 -24.17 3.27 -13.60
N VAL A 202 -24.46 2.97 -12.34
CA VAL A 202 -23.50 3.18 -11.25
C VAL A 202 -22.21 2.39 -11.51
N PRO A 203 -21.04 3.05 -11.57
CA PRO A 203 -19.77 2.35 -11.70
C PRO A 203 -19.57 1.37 -10.53
N ARG A 204 -19.11 0.16 -10.85
CA ARG A 204 -18.87 -0.93 -9.91
C ARG A 204 -17.45 -0.95 -9.33
N GLY A 205 -16.61 -0.01 -9.74
CA GLY A 205 -15.25 0.12 -9.27
C GLY A 205 -14.47 1.17 -10.04
N ILE A 206 -13.40 1.64 -9.41
CA ILE A 206 -12.49 2.66 -9.93
C ILE A 206 -11.07 2.35 -9.47
N THR A 207 -10.09 2.66 -10.30
CA THR A 207 -8.66 2.56 -9.98
C THR A 207 -7.90 3.67 -10.70
N MET A 208 -6.72 4.05 -10.18
CA MET A 208 -5.90 5.08 -10.79
C MET A 208 -4.40 4.81 -10.65
N THR A 209 -3.64 5.36 -11.59
CA THR A 209 -2.17 5.39 -11.61
C THR A 209 -1.72 6.64 -12.38
N TRP A 210 -0.41 6.86 -12.52
CA TRP A 210 0.14 7.92 -13.37
C TRP A 210 1.26 7.37 -14.25
N THR A 211 1.53 8.03 -15.36
CA THR A 211 2.64 7.74 -16.28
C THR A 211 3.23 9.03 -16.85
N ALA A 212 4.41 8.98 -17.47
CA ALA A 212 4.94 10.09 -18.25
C ALA A 212 4.10 10.32 -19.51
N ARG A 213 3.94 11.59 -19.89
CA ARG A 213 3.18 12.00 -21.06
C ARG A 213 3.75 11.43 -22.35
N ASP A 214 5.08 11.44 -22.43
CA ASP A 214 5.84 11.03 -23.60
C ASP A 214 6.03 9.52 -23.73
N GLU A 215 5.42 8.67 -22.88
CA GLU A 215 5.47 7.21 -23.07
C GLU A 215 4.88 6.87 -24.45
N PRO A 216 5.71 6.62 -25.49
CA PRO A 216 5.24 6.55 -26.85
C PRO A 216 4.94 5.09 -27.17
N SER A 217 3.80 4.91 -27.82
CA SER A 217 3.44 3.71 -28.56
C SER A 217 4.42 3.40 -29.70
N LEU A 218 5.69 3.01 -29.49
CA LEU A 218 6.62 2.80 -30.61
C LEU A 218 7.69 1.72 -30.37
N ALA A 219 7.45 0.55 -30.97
CA ALA A 219 8.27 -0.06 -32.02
C ALA A 219 9.80 -0.22 -31.89
N ASN A 220 10.47 0.08 -30.77
CA ASN A 220 11.90 -0.16 -30.61
C ASN A 220 12.18 -0.82 -29.25
N GLU A 221 12.18 -2.15 -29.29
CA GLU A 221 12.85 -3.00 -28.31
C GLU A 221 14.33 -2.57 -28.21
N PRO A 222 14.86 -2.49 -27.00
CA PRO A 222 15.93 -3.43 -26.67
C PRO A 222 15.38 -4.44 -25.67
N GLU A 223 15.50 -5.72 -26.03
CA GLU A 223 15.35 -6.84 -25.12
C GLU A 223 16.34 -6.61 -23.97
N ASP A 224 15.83 -6.32 -22.77
CA ASP A 224 16.60 -6.38 -21.53
C ASP A 224 16.89 -7.85 -21.22
N ASP A 225 17.92 -8.40 -21.87
CA ASP A 225 18.61 -9.64 -21.51
C ASP A 225 20.09 -9.49 -21.93
N MET A 226 20.83 -8.71 -21.14
CA MET A 226 22.30 -8.68 -21.20
C MET A 226 22.83 -9.33 -19.93
N ASP A 227 22.68 -10.65 -19.84
CA ASP A 227 23.48 -11.47 -18.93
C ASP A 227 24.92 -11.51 -19.46
N VAL A 228 25.82 -11.11 -18.58
CA VAL A 228 27.26 -11.04 -18.81
C VAL A 228 27.84 -12.43 -18.57
N ASP A 229 28.33 -13.09 -19.62
CA ASP A 229 29.29 -14.19 -19.46
C ASP A 229 30.54 -13.91 -20.30
N ALA A 230 31.65 -13.84 -19.58
CA ALA A 230 33.01 -13.91 -20.11
C ALA A 230 33.34 -15.37 -20.43
N ASP A 231 33.96 -15.63 -21.58
CA ASP A 231 35.28 -16.28 -21.69
C ASP A 231 35.68 -16.57 -23.15
N GLU A 232 37.00 -16.69 -23.30
CA GLU A 232 37.91 -16.82 -24.46
C GLU A 232 37.50 -17.94 -25.47
N ASP A 233 37.86 -18.01 -26.76
CA ASP A 233 39.15 -17.79 -27.42
C ASP A 233 39.03 -17.88 -28.97
N ALA A 234 40.04 -17.37 -29.68
CA ALA A 234 40.57 -17.77 -31.00
C ALA A 234 39.78 -17.57 -32.32
N GLY A 235 40.18 -16.52 -33.06
CA GLY A 235 40.83 -16.67 -34.37
C GLY A 235 39.99 -16.66 -35.66
N ALA A 236 39.97 -15.51 -36.38
CA ALA A 236 40.31 -15.35 -37.81
C ALA A 236 39.73 -14.04 -38.40
N THR A 237 40.58 -13.30 -39.12
CA THR A 237 40.35 -11.95 -39.71
C THR A 237 39.74 -12.04 -41.14
N PRO A 238 39.70 -10.95 -41.97
CA PRO A 238 38.67 -9.91 -42.01
C PRO A 238 38.08 -9.71 -43.44
N ASN A 239 36.89 -9.10 -43.59
CA ASN A 239 36.51 -8.15 -44.68
C ASN A 239 34.99 -8.09 -44.93
N ASN A 240 34.35 -6.97 -44.55
CA ASN A 240 33.74 -6.06 -45.52
C ASN A 240 33.20 -4.81 -44.83
N ARG A 241 33.98 -3.72 -44.89
CA ARG A 241 33.55 -2.38 -44.51
C ARG A 241 32.58 -1.84 -45.55
N ARG A 242 31.27 -1.86 -45.26
CA ARG A 242 30.32 -0.88 -45.83
C ARG A 242 29.93 0.11 -44.75
N ARG A 243 30.71 1.18 -44.70
CA ARG A 243 30.51 2.40 -43.92
C ARG A 243 29.23 3.09 -44.39
N LYS A 244 28.07 2.74 -43.83
CA LYS A 244 26.86 3.57 -43.90
C LYS A 244 26.93 4.53 -42.71
N GLN A 245 27.24 5.79 -43.01
CA GLN A 245 27.23 6.88 -42.06
C GLN A 245 25.84 6.94 -41.42
N SER A 246 25.74 6.44 -40.19
CA SER A 246 24.63 6.69 -39.29
C SER A 246 24.63 8.20 -39.02
N SER A 247 23.73 8.91 -39.68
CA SER A 247 23.31 10.25 -39.30
C SER A 247 22.90 10.21 -37.83
N ARG A 248 23.71 10.84 -36.97
CA ARG A 248 23.33 11.17 -35.59
C ARG A 248 21.92 11.78 -35.63
N PRO A 249 20.92 11.23 -34.91
CA PRO A 249 19.71 11.99 -34.66
C PRO A 249 20.12 13.16 -33.79
N ARG A 250 20.14 14.32 -34.44
CA ARG A 250 20.15 15.65 -33.85
C ARG A 250 19.09 15.65 -32.75
N SER A 251 19.52 15.98 -31.54
CA SER A 251 18.68 16.26 -30.38
C SER A 251 17.40 16.96 -30.81
N GLN A 252 16.28 16.23 -30.78
CA GLN A 252 14.99 16.89 -30.68
C GLN A 252 15.02 17.69 -29.37
N PRO A 253 14.49 18.93 -29.35
CA PRO A 253 14.31 19.65 -28.10
C PRO A 253 13.50 18.75 -27.15
N PRO A 254 13.77 18.79 -25.83
CA PRO A 254 13.05 17.96 -24.87
C PRO A 254 11.56 18.18 -25.10
N GLY A 255 10.84 17.07 -25.32
CA GLY A 255 9.39 17.06 -25.31
C GLY A 255 8.89 17.61 -23.99
N ASP A 256 7.61 17.97 -23.95
CA ASP A 256 6.98 18.56 -22.79
C ASP A 256 6.96 17.51 -21.65
N ASP A 257 8.05 17.44 -20.88
CA ASP A 257 8.34 16.49 -19.79
C ASP A 257 7.27 16.61 -18.68
N GLY A 258 6.12 16.02 -18.95
CA GLY A 258 4.94 16.07 -18.10
C GLY A 258 4.48 14.69 -17.69
N PHE A 259 3.60 14.64 -16.71
CA PHE A 259 2.94 13.42 -16.27
C PHE A 259 1.46 13.46 -16.60
N ASP A 260 0.88 12.29 -16.82
CA ASP A 260 -0.55 12.12 -16.97
C ASP A 260 -1.09 11.14 -15.92
N LEU A 261 -2.25 11.49 -15.35
CA LEU A 261 -3.05 10.65 -14.48
C LEU A 261 -3.95 9.75 -15.31
N LEU A 262 -3.87 8.45 -15.09
CA LEU A 262 -4.74 7.44 -15.69
C LEU A 262 -5.82 7.03 -14.68
N VAL A 263 -7.09 7.16 -15.06
CA VAL A 263 -8.23 6.77 -14.23
C VAL A 263 -9.08 5.77 -14.98
N ALA A 264 -9.20 4.56 -14.44
CA ALA A 264 -10.02 3.50 -15.01
C ALA A 264 -11.27 3.28 -14.16
N SER A 265 -12.43 3.21 -14.81
CA SER A 265 -13.73 2.97 -14.17
C SER A 265 -14.51 1.93 -14.95
N HIS A 266 -15.24 1.05 -14.24
CA HIS A 266 -16.01 -0.01 -14.89
C HIS A 266 -17.45 -0.08 -14.40
N SER A 267 -18.34 -0.59 -15.24
CA SER A 267 -19.77 -0.74 -14.95
C SER A 267 -20.33 -2.00 -15.62
N ALA A 268 -21.60 -2.31 -15.32
CA ALA A 268 -22.32 -3.42 -15.93
C ALA A 268 -23.02 -3.07 -17.25
N GLU A 269 -22.85 -1.85 -17.77
CA GLU A 269 -23.36 -1.42 -19.07
C GLU A 269 -22.95 -2.38 -20.19
N LEU A 270 -23.89 -2.66 -21.11
CA LEU A 270 -23.65 -3.43 -22.33
C LEU A 270 -22.95 -4.79 -22.11
N GLY A 271 -23.23 -5.45 -20.98
CA GLY A 271 -22.58 -6.73 -20.62
C GLY A 271 -21.20 -6.58 -19.96
N GLY A 272 -20.76 -5.35 -19.70
CA GLY A 272 -19.52 -4.99 -19.05
C GLY A 272 -18.79 -3.90 -19.84
N LEU A 273 -18.56 -2.75 -19.22
CA LEU A 273 -17.91 -1.62 -19.88
C LEU A 273 -16.82 -1.03 -19.00
N LEU A 274 -15.61 -0.89 -19.55
CA LEU A 274 -14.46 -0.26 -18.93
C LEU A 274 -14.12 1.03 -19.69
N ARG A 275 -14.03 2.14 -18.97
CA ARG A 275 -13.60 3.45 -19.49
C ARG A 275 -12.28 3.85 -18.83
N LEU A 276 -11.31 4.22 -19.65
CA LEU A 276 -10.03 4.77 -19.21
C LEU A 276 -10.00 6.24 -19.59
N PHE A 277 -9.68 7.10 -18.64
CA PHE A 277 -9.49 8.54 -18.81
C PHE A 277 -8.02 8.88 -18.55
N ARG A 278 -7.51 9.89 -19.25
CA ARG A 278 -6.13 10.38 -19.15
C ARG A 278 -6.18 11.89 -18.94
N PHE A 279 -5.56 12.37 -17.87
CA PHE A 279 -5.55 13.79 -17.50
C PHE A 279 -4.12 14.28 -17.35
N GLU A 280 -3.84 15.46 -17.86
CA GLU A 280 -2.53 16.06 -17.70
C GLU A 280 -2.34 16.52 -16.24
N LEU A 281 -1.20 16.17 -15.64
CA LEU A 281 -0.81 16.64 -14.32
C LEU A 281 0.07 17.88 -14.45
N SER A 282 -0.31 18.94 -13.73
CA SER A 282 0.56 20.09 -13.46
C SER A 282 1.19 19.97 -12.07
N GLU A 283 2.00 20.94 -11.67
CA GLU A 283 2.58 20.95 -10.32
C GLU A 283 1.57 21.07 -9.18
N THR A 284 0.38 21.61 -9.45
CA THR A 284 -0.60 21.96 -8.40
C THR A 284 -2.01 21.47 -8.68
N ALA A 285 -2.34 21.17 -9.93
CA ALA A 285 -3.69 20.81 -10.35
C ALA A 285 -3.71 19.70 -11.42
N VAL A 286 -4.87 19.05 -11.54
CA VAL A 286 -5.18 18.13 -12.64
C VAL A 286 -5.78 18.97 -13.77
N LYS A 287 -5.08 19.12 -14.89
CA LYS A 287 -5.56 19.92 -16.02
C LYS A 287 -6.65 19.17 -16.77
N VAL A 288 -7.75 19.87 -17.02
CA VAL A 288 -8.93 19.31 -17.66
C VAL A 288 -9.29 20.11 -18.92
N SER A 289 -9.32 19.43 -20.06
CA SER A 289 -9.88 19.94 -21.31
C SER A 289 -11.32 19.45 -21.47
N HIS A 290 -12.24 20.38 -21.75
CA HIS A 290 -13.65 20.05 -22.02
C HIS A 290 -13.88 20.01 -23.55
N PRO A 291 -14.70 19.07 -24.06
CA PRO A 291 -15.45 18.05 -23.34
C PRO A 291 -14.58 16.88 -22.86
N LEU A 292 -14.93 16.30 -21.71
CA LEU A 292 -14.25 15.13 -21.15
C LEU A 292 -14.58 13.87 -21.96
N THR A 293 -13.65 13.42 -22.80
CA THR A 293 -13.79 12.16 -23.55
C THR A 293 -12.89 11.07 -22.97
N PRO A 294 -13.37 9.82 -22.85
CA PRO A 294 -12.54 8.71 -22.41
C PRO A 294 -11.41 8.46 -23.42
N TYR A 295 -10.21 8.26 -22.91
CA TYR A 295 -9.03 7.86 -23.67
C TYR A 295 -9.21 6.46 -24.30
N LYS A 296 -9.83 5.52 -23.57
CA LYS A 296 -10.23 4.20 -24.11
C LYS A 296 -11.60 3.78 -23.60
N ILE A 297 -12.35 3.10 -24.46
CA ILE A 297 -13.59 2.40 -24.11
C ILE A 297 -13.43 0.93 -24.51
N ILE A 298 -13.59 0.03 -23.54
CA ILE A 298 -13.39 -1.40 -23.74
C ILE A 298 -14.68 -2.12 -23.33
N SER A 299 -15.29 -2.81 -24.29
CA SER A 299 -16.42 -3.71 -24.03
C SER A 299 -15.89 -5.05 -23.53
N LEU A 300 -16.37 -5.47 -22.36
CA LEU A 300 -16.04 -6.74 -21.74
C LEU A 300 -17.11 -7.78 -22.08
N ARG A 301 -16.72 -9.05 -22.13
CA ARG A 301 -17.68 -10.15 -22.37
C ARG A 301 -18.65 -10.35 -21.20
N LYS A 302 -18.21 -9.96 -20.00
CA LYS A 302 -18.92 -10.05 -18.73
C LYS A 302 -18.53 -8.83 -17.89
N PRO A 303 -19.43 -8.36 -17.00
CA PRO A 303 -19.13 -7.20 -16.17
C PRO A 303 -17.96 -7.53 -15.24
N ALA A 304 -16.98 -6.64 -15.18
CA ALA A 304 -15.87 -6.79 -14.26
C ALA A 304 -16.38 -6.69 -12.81
N SER A 305 -15.88 -7.57 -11.95
CA SER A 305 -16.04 -7.50 -10.49
C SER A 305 -15.00 -6.55 -9.88
N ARG A 306 -13.75 -6.59 -10.35
CA ARG A 306 -12.69 -5.66 -9.93
C ARG A 306 -11.77 -5.30 -11.08
N VAL A 307 -11.32 -4.05 -11.08
CA VAL A 307 -10.29 -3.53 -11.98
C VAL A 307 -9.22 -2.81 -11.16
N THR A 308 -7.94 -3.16 -11.36
CA THR A 308 -6.82 -2.53 -10.65
C THR A 308 -5.62 -2.34 -11.56
N PHE A 309 -4.96 -1.17 -11.47
CA PHE A 309 -3.65 -0.99 -12.06
C PHE A 309 -2.60 -1.86 -11.37
N ASN A 310 -1.55 -2.18 -12.12
CA ASN A 310 -0.42 -2.94 -11.68
C ASN A 310 0.35 -2.19 -10.57
N THR A 311 0.78 -2.90 -9.52
CA THR A 311 1.56 -2.35 -8.40
C THR A 311 3.03 -2.11 -8.72
N ALA A 312 3.48 -2.50 -9.92
CA ALA A 312 4.78 -2.14 -10.44
C ALA A 312 4.96 -0.62 -10.45
N GLN A 313 6.17 -0.18 -10.10
CA GLN A 313 6.42 1.25 -9.95
C GLN A 313 6.92 1.87 -11.24
N TYR A 314 6.37 3.04 -11.58
CA TYR A 314 6.92 3.89 -12.62
C TYR A 314 8.43 4.12 -12.36
N PRO A 315 9.31 3.99 -13.39
CA PRO A 315 9.02 3.93 -14.83
C PRO A 315 8.84 2.53 -15.43
N LYS A 316 8.65 1.46 -14.64
CA LYS A 316 8.44 0.11 -15.20
C LYS A 316 7.19 0.11 -16.09
N ARG A 317 7.33 -0.24 -17.37
CA ARG A 317 6.23 -0.23 -18.35
C ARG A 317 4.94 -0.90 -17.88
N ARG A 318 5.06 -1.99 -17.12
CA ARG A 318 3.90 -2.74 -16.60
C ARG A 318 3.02 -1.96 -15.60
N HIS A 319 3.46 -0.84 -15.03
CA HIS A 319 2.69 -0.05 -14.04
C HIS A 319 1.31 0.41 -14.58
N SER A 320 1.20 0.61 -15.89
CA SER A 320 -0.03 1.05 -16.57
C SER A 320 -0.95 -0.12 -16.95
N GLN A 321 -0.52 -1.37 -16.77
CA GLN A 321 -1.33 -2.55 -17.04
C GLN A 321 -2.48 -2.66 -16.04
N LEU A 322 -3.64 -3.08 -16.54
CA LEU A 322 -4.87 -3.27 -15.79
C LEU A 322 -5.18 -4.75 -15.62
N LEU A 323 -5.32 -5.19 -14.37
CA LEU A 323 -5.95 -6.45 -14.05
C LEU A 323 -7.47 -6.26 -14.03
N ILE A 324 -8.17 -7.08 -14.81
CA ILE A 324 -9.62 -7.07 -14.93
C ILE A 324 -10.12 -8.46 -14.56
N THR A 325 -10.91 -8.56 -13.49
CA THR A 325 -11.51 -9.81 -13.04
C THR A 325 -13.02 -9.81 -13.24
N ASP A 326 -13.59 -10.99 -13.47
CA ASP A 326 -15.03 -11.19 -13.52
C ASP A 326 -15.51 -12.25 -12.52
N SER A 327 -16.80 -12.21 -12.21
CA SER A 327 -17.44 -13.19 -11.32
C SER A 327 -17.58 -14.58 -11.94
N MET A 328 -17.16 -14.78 -13.20
CA MET A 328 -17.17 -16.07 -13.89
C MET A 328 -15.81 -16.76 -13.81
N GLY A 329 -14.91 -16.27 -12.96
CA GLY A 329 -13.64 -16.91 -12.70
C GLY A 329 -12.56 -16.59 -13.73
N THR A 330 -12.68 -15.49 -14.48
CA THR A 330 -11.64 -15.05 -15.42
C THR A 330 -10.93 -13.82 -14.90
N ALA A 331 -9.60 -13.83 -14.97
CA ALA A 331 -8.75 -12.66 -14.79
C ALA A 331 -8.01 -12.36 -16.11
N ARG A 332 -7.98 -11.10 -16.55
CA ARG A 332 -7.30 -10.66 -17.77
C ARG A 332 -6.39 -9.50 -17.47
N ILE A 333 -5.23 -9.46 -18.14
CA ILE A 333 -4.33 -8.31 -18.13
C ILE A 333 -4.56 -7.53 -19.42
N TYR A 334 -4.91 -6.25 -19.28
CA TYR A 334 -5.03 -5.31 -20.39
C TYR A 334 -3.93 -4.26 -20.29
N ASP A 335 -3.13 -4.11 -21.33
CA ASP A 335 -2.13 -3.05 -21.42
C ASP A 335 -2.67 -1.96 -22.36
N PRO A 336 -2.89 -0.71 -21.87
CA PRO A 336 -3.40 0.39 -22.68
C PRO A 336 -2.40 0.88 -23.74
N PHE A 337 -1.11 0.59 -23.57
CA PHE A 337 -0.02 1.04 -24.44
C PHE A 337 0.61 -0.12 -25.24
N ALA A 338 0.05 -1.33 -25.14
CA ALA A 338 0.50 -2.45 -25.96
C ALA A 338 0.30 -2.17 -27.46
N ALA A 339 1.29 -2.54 -28.27
CA ALA A 339 1.23 -2.39 -29.71
C ALA A 339 0.06 -3.21 -30.28
N PRO A 340 -0.67 -2.69 -31.29
CA PRO A 340 -1.76 -3.43 -31.91
C PRO A 340 -1.24 -4.71 -32.55
N SER A 341 -1.85 -5.84 -32.20
CA SER A 341 -1.46 -7.16 -32.72
C SER A 341 -1.46 -7.19 -34.26
N ARG A 342 -0.41 -7.77 -34.87
CA ARG A 342 -0.32 -7.96 -36.34
C ARG A 342 -1.55 -8.67 -36.92
N LYS A 343 -2.24 -9.52 -36.15
CA LYS A 343 -3.47 -10.20 -36.59
C LYS A 343 -4.66 -9.24 -36.81
N ARG A 344 -4.73 -8.11 -36.09
CA ARG A 344 -5.76 -7.07 -36.33
C ARG A 344 -5.48 -6.22 -37.57
N ARG A 345 -4.21 -6.05 -37.94
CA ARG A 345 -3.81 -5.28 -39.13
C ARG A 345 -4.34 -5.87 -40.43
N MET A 346 -4.54 -7.19 -40.49
CA MET A 346 -5.08 -7.86 -41.67
C MET A 346 -6.63 -7.79 -41.77
N SER A 347 -7.31 -7.39 -40.69
CA SER A 347 -8.78 -7.35 -40.60
C SER A 347 -9.35 -5.92 -40.70
N GLY A 348 -8.54 -4.92 -41.11
CA GLY A 348 -8.98 -3.52 -41.20
C GLY A 348 -9.28 -2.85 -39.85
N GLY A 349 -8.81 -3.42 -38.72
CA GLY A 349 -8.99 -2.81 -37.40
C GLY A 349 -8.12 -1.57 -37.21
N SER A 350 -8.58 -0.61 -36.39
CA SER A 350 -7.84 0.63 -36.12
C SER A 350 -6.44 0.35 -35.54
N ASN A 351 -5.47 1.18 -35.89
CA ASN A 351 -4.09 1.14 -35.36
C ASN A 351 -3.97 1.66 -33.92
N ASP A 352 -5.09 1.70 -33.19
CA ASP A 352 -5.18 2.31 -31.87
C ASP A 352 -4.47 1.39 -30.84
N PRO A 353 -3.52 1.90 -30.02
CA PRO A 353 -2.81 1.08 -29.03
C PRO A 353 -3.76 0.47 -28.00
N GLY A 354 -3.36 -0.66 -27.42
CA GLY A 354 -4.11 -1.36 -26.40
C GLY A 354 -4.39 -2.82 -26.75
N ALA A 355 -3.99 -3.74 -25.87
CA ALA A 355 -4.23 -5.16 -26.06
C ALA A 355 -4.39 -5.92 -24.75
N PHE A 356 -5.15 -7.02 -24.79
CA PHE A 356 -5.11 -8.02 -23.72
C PHE A 356 -3.83 -8.84 -23.88
N VAL A 357 -2.99 -8.84 -22.85
CA VAL A 357 -1.66 -9.47 -22.86
C VAL A 357 -1.72 -10.88 -22.26
N ALA A 358 -2.57 -11.10 -21.26
CA ALA A 358 -2.72 -12.40 -20.62
C ALA A 358 -4.15 -12.69 -20.16
N THR A 359 -4.46 -13.96 -19.92
CA THR A 359 -5.74 -14.42 -19.37
C THR A 359 -5.53 -15.64 -18.48
N PHE A 360 -6.01 -15.55 -17.24
CA PHE A 360 -5.99 -16.58 -16.23
C PHE A 360 -7.41 -17.01 -15.90
N ARG A 361 -7.58 -18.24 -15.43
CA ARG A 361 -8.89 -18.80 -15.10
C ARG A 361 -8.83 -19.56 -13.79
N SER A 362 -9.82 -19.35 -12.94
CA SER A 362 -9.99 -20.10 -11.70
C SER A 362 -10.28 -21.57 -11.96
N SER A 363 -10.09 -22.39 -10.93
CA SER A 363 -10.46 -23.80 -10.94
C SER A 363 -11.96 -23.99 -11.20
N PHE A 364 -12.34 -25.19 -11.64
CA PHE A 364 -13.74 -25.54 -11.80
C PHE A 364 -14.40 -25.80 -10.45
N GLU A 365 -15.70 -25.53 -10.37
CA GLU A 365 -16.51 -25.87 -9.21
C GLU A 365 -16.54 -27.39 -9.03
N GLY A 366 -16.45 -27.86 -7.78
CA GLY A 366 -16.45 -29.28 -7.47
C GLY A 366 -17.79 -29.91 -7.79
N VAL A 367 -17.89 -30.64 -8.90
CA VAL A 367 -19.12 -31.34 -9.28
C VAL A 367 -19.26 -32.58 -8.38
N LYS A 368 -20.21 -32.55 -7.44
CA LYS A 368 -20.48 -33.68 -6.51
C LYS A 368 -20.83 -35.00 -7.23
N ASN A 369 -21.20 -34.95 -8.51
CA ASN A 369 -21.45 -36.13 -9.36
C ASN A 369 -20.83 -35.95 -10.76
N LEU A 370 -19.59 -36.40 -10.95
CA LEU A 370 -18.85 -36.30 -12.23
C LEU A 370 -19.52 -37.05 -13.41
N VAL A 371 -20.42 -37.99 -13.14
CA VAL A 371 -21.00 -38.90 -14.15
C VAL A 371 -22.16 -38.25 -14.95
N LEU A 372 -22.76 -37.16 -14.45
CA LEU A 372 -23.99 -36.60 -15.02
C LEU A 372 -23.87 -35.17 -15.58
N THR A 373 -22.71 -34.52 -15.45
CA THR A 373 -22.56 -33.12 -15.88
C THR A 373 -21.74 -33.04 -17.17
N PRO A 374 -22.36 -32.74 -18.32
CA PRO A 374 -21.61 -32.50 -19.55
C PRO A 374 -20.60 -31.34 -19.34
N PRO A 375 -19.39 -31.38 -19.94
CA PRO A 375 -18.36 -30.37 -19.76
C PRO A 375 -18.81 -28.93 -20.06
N VAL A 376 -19.85 -28.77 -20.88
CA VAL A 376 -20.45 -27.48 -21.24
C VAL A 376 -21.15 -26.80 -20.04
N LEU A 377 -21.57 -27.58 -19.04
CA LEU A 377 -22.22 -27.07 -17.82
C LEU A 377 -21.24 -26.89 -16.65
N ALA A 378 -19.94 -27.15 -16.86
CA ALA A 378 -18.94 -26.94 -15.81
C ALA A 378 -18.70 -25.43 -15.60
N SER A 379 -19.14 -24.93 -14.45
CA SER A 379 -18.88 -23.56 -13.97
C SER A 379 -17.47 -23.47 -13.39
N ARG A 380 -16.83 -22.31 -13.61
CA ARG A 380 -15.61 -21.94 -12.87
C ARG A 380 -16.00 -21.28 -11.56
N LYS A 381 -15.15 -21.47 -10.55
CA LYS A 381 -15.32 -20.81 -9.26
C LYS A 381 -15.26 -19.29 -9.44
N ALA A 382 -16.24 -18.57 -8.92
CA ALA A 382 -16.26 -17.11 -9.01
C ALA A 382 -15.07 -16.51 -8.25
N ILE A 383 -14.42 -15.50 -8.83
CA ILE A 383 -13.41 -14.70 -8.15
C ILE A 383 -14.15 -13.66 -7.31
N ILE A 384 -14.00 -13.74 -5.98
CA ILE A 384 -14.48 -12.69 -5.06
C ILE A 384 -13.59 -11.46 -5.25
N ASP A 385 -12.28 -11.67 -5.20
CA ASP A 385 -11.32 -10.59 -5.26
C ASP A 385 -9.98 -11.03 -5.84
N ALA A 386 -9.25 -10.08 -6.43
CA ALA A 386 -7.88 -10.28 -6.88
C ALA A 386 -7.05 -9.00 -6.80
N ALA A 387 -5.77 -9.14 -6.46
CA ALA A 387 -4.84 -8.04 -6.34
C ALA A 387 -3.47 -8.42 -6.93
N TRP A 388 -2.76 -7.41 -7.44
CA TRP A 388 -1.36 -7.56 -7.81
C TRP A 388 -0.48 -7.71 -6.58
N ALA A 389 0.58 -8.48 -6.73
CA ALA A 389 1.64 -8.66 -5.75
C ALA A 389 3.00 -8.75 -6.45
N SER A 390 4.03 -8.64 -5.63
CA SER A 390 5.44 -8.67 -5.95
C SER A 390 5.81 -7.72 -7.09
N ASP A 391 5.49 -6.43 -6.92
CA ASP A 391 5.76 -5.38 -7.93
C ASP A 391 5.18 -5.73 -9.32
N GLY A 392 3.99 -6.34 -9.30
CA GLY A 392 3.25 -6.64 -10.52
C GLY A 392 3.54 -7.96 -11.19
N ARG A 393 4.38 -8.81 -10.60
CA ARG A 393 4.78 -10.11 -11.18
C ARG A 393 3.80 -11.23 -10.86
N HIS A 394 2.98 -11.04 -9.82
CA HIS A 394 2.07 -12.07 -9.33
C HIS A 394 0.66 -11.50 -9.16
N ILE A 395 -0.34 -12.36 -9.29
CA ILE A 395 -1.74 -12.03 -9.01
C ILE A 395 -2.23 -12.99 -7.93
N ILE A 396 -2.66 -12.43 -6.80
CA ILE A 396 -3.31 -13.20 -5.73
C ILE A 396 -4.81 -13.12 -5.95
N ALA A 397 -5.51 -14.25 -5.91
CA ALA A 397 -6.96 -14.33 -6.08
C ALA A 397 -7.62 -15.09 -4.92
N LEU A 398 -8.81 -14.64 -4.55
CA LEU A 398 -9.71 -15.26 -3.58
C LEU A 398 -10.99 -15.70 -4.30
N LEU A 399 -11.34 -16.97 -4.16
CA LEU A 399 -12.47 -17.60 -4.82
C LEU A 399 -13.66 -17.76 -3.86
N ALA A 400 -14.84 -17.96 -4.44
CA ALA A 400 -16.11 -17.99 -3.72
C ALA A 400 -16.29 -19.15 -2.73
N ASP A 401 -15.47 -20.19 -2.82
CA ASP A 401 -15.46 -21.32 -1.89
C ASP A 401 -14.41 -21.20 -0.78
N GLY A 402 -13.69 -20.06 -0.74
CA GLY A 402 -12.59 -19.83 0.19
C GLY A 402 -11.24 -20.37 -0.30
N GLU A 403 -11.15 -20.96 -1.51
CA GLU A 403 -9.85 -21.22 -2.14
C GLU A 403 -9.18 -19.88 -2.45
N TRP A 404 -7.90 -19.76 -2.12
CA TRP A 404 -7.06 -18.65 -2.56
C TRP A 404 -5.84 -19.20 -3.28
N GLY A 405 -5.27 -18.39 -4.17
CA GLY A 405 -4.07 -18.80 -4.88
C GLY A 405 -3.32 -17.65 -5.53
N VAL A 406 -2.11 -17.95 -6.00
CA VAL A 406 -1.21 -17.02 -6.68
C VAL A 406 -0.98 -17.50 -8.10
N TRP A 407 -1.33 -16.67 -9.08
CA TRP A 407 -0.87 -16.82 -10.46
C TRP A 407 0.47 -16.12 -10.63
N ASP A 408 1.43 -16.84 -11.18
CA ASP A 408 2.76 -16.33 -11.49
C ASP A 408 2.82 -15.85 -12.94
N VAL A 409 2.67 -14.54 -13.14
CA VAL A 409 2.56 -13.93 -14.47
C VAL A 409 3.89 -14.03 -15.22
N ASP A 410 4.98 -13.77 -14.52
CA ASP A 410 6.34 -13.72 -15.08
C ASP A 410 7.12 -15.02 -14.85
N ARG A 411 6.51 -16.04 -14.23
CA ARG A 411 7.14 -17.33 -13.88
C ARG A 411 8.39 -17.18 -12.99
N SER A 412 8.42 -16.15 -12.16
CA SER A 412 9.56 -15.84 -11.28
C SER A 412 9.50 -16.51 -9.91
N GLY A 413 8.42 -17.24 -9.61
CA GLY A 413 8.22 -17.93 -8.35
C GLY A 413 8.96 -19.26 -8.26
N PRO A 414 9.06 -19.85 -7.05
CA PRO A 414 9.65 -21.17 -6.88
C PRO A 414 8.78 -22.24 -7.55
N SER A 415 9.38 -23.03 -8.44
CA SER A 415 8.75 -24.13 -9.19
C SER A 415 7.44 -23.73 -9.91
N PRO A 416 7.51 -22.86 -10.94
CA PRO A 416 6.31 -22.43 -11.66
C PRO A 416 5.66 -23.62 -12.38
N PRO A 417 4.32 -23.72 -12.38
CA PRO A 417 3.62 -24.80 -13.03
C PRO A 417 3.81 -24.76 -14.56
N PRO A 418 3.67 -25.90 -15.26
CA PRO A 418 3.83 -25.94 -16.71
C PRO A 418 2.79 -25.07 -17.42
N ASP A 419 1.55 -25.07 -16.93
CA ASP A 419 0.48 -24.20 -17.41
C ASP A 419 0.47 -22.88 -16.62
N PRO A 420 0.73 -21.72 -17.25
CA PRO A 420 0.78 -20.43 -16.57
C PRO A 420 -0.60 -19.98 -16.05
N SER A 421 -1.69 -20.62 -16.50
CA SER A 421 -3.05 -20.32 -16.04
C SER A 421 -3.41 -21.03 -14.72
N THR A 422 -2.55 -21.96 -14.26
CA THR A 422 -2.73 -22.67 -12.99
C THR A 422 -2.09 -21.91 -11.83
N PHE A 423 -2.64 -22.07 -10.62
CA PHE A 423 -2.08 -21.45 -9.43
C PHE A 423 -0.72 -22.10 -9.09
N SER A 424 0.30 -21.26 -8.95
CA SER A 424 1.64 -21.67 -8.51
C SER A 424 1.70 -21.89 -6.99
N LEU A 425 0.85 -21.20 -6.25
CA LEU A 425 0.62 -21.39 -4.82
C LEU A 425 -0.89 -21.40 -4.58
N ARG A 426 -1.39 -22.31 -3.75
CA ARG A 426 -2.81 -22.39 -3.39
C ARG A 426 -3.02 -22.79 -1.94
N GLY A 427 -4.14 -22.39 -1.40
CA GLY A 427 -4.60 -22.79 -0.08
C GLY A 427 -6.09 -22.49 0.10
N TYR A 428 -6.57 -22.71 1.32
CA TYR A 428 -7.96 -22.43 1.69
C TYR A 428 -8.02 -21.53 2.92
N VAL A 429 -9.08 -20.73 2.98
CA VAL A 429 -9.47 -19.88 4.10
C VAL A 429 -10.60 -20.57 4.88
N GLY A 430 -10.58 -20.48 6.22
CA GLY A 430 -11.59 -21.08 7.10
C GLY A 430 -11.54 -22.60 7.20
N THR A 431 -12.62 -23.23 7.68
CA THR A 431 -12.77 -24.70 7.81
C THR A 431 -13.11 -25.42 6.50
N SER A 432 -13.04 -24.73 5.36
CA SER A 432 -13.41 -25.23 4.03
C SER A 432 -12.53 -26.41 3.56
N GLU A 433 -11.36 -26.60 4.16
CA GLU A 433 -10.50 -27.76 3.90
C GLU A 433 -11.16 -29.12 4.18
N LYS A 434 -12.17 -29.15 5.06
CA LYS A 434 -12.68 -30.40 5.62
C LYS A 434 -13.69 -31.15 4.74
N GLU A 435 -14.30 -30.50 3.75
CA GLU A 435 -15.35 -31.14 2.94
C GLU A 435 -14.87 -31.62 1.55
N ASN A 436 -13.89 -30.94 0.94
CA ASN A 436 -13.54 -31.19 -0.47
C ASN A 436 -12.38 -32.19 -0.71
N ASN A 437 -11.67 -32.62 0.34
CA ASN A 437 -10.46 -33.44 0.17
C ASN A 437 -10.73 -34.93 -0.10
N SER A 438 -11.91 -35.30 -0.62
CA SER A 438 -12.22 -36.68 -0.99
C SER A 438 -12.05 -37.01 -2.47
N ASN A 439 -11.90 -36.05 -3.40
CA ASN A 439 -11.87 -36.41 -4.84
C ASN A 439 -11.20 -35.38 -5.80
N SER A 440 -9.90 -35.07 -5.64
CA SER A 440 -9.11 -34.53 -6.77
C SER A 440 -7.97 -35.49 -7.13
N ALA A 441 -8.13 -36.14 -8.27
CA ALA A 441 -7.23 -37.16 -8.79
C ALA A 441 -5.96 -36.55 -9.42
N SER A 442 -4.82 -36.85 -8.81
CA SER A 442 -3.52 -37.00 -9.49
C SER A 442 -2.66 -38.03 -8.73
N SER A 443 -3.01 -39.32 -8.90
CA SER A 443 -2.22 -40.59 -8.80
C SER A 443 -1.22 -40.87 -7.65
N PRO A 444 -0.95 -42.16 -7.29
CA PRO A 444 -1.78 -43.36 -7.24
C PRO A 444 -1.91 -43.94 -5.81
N LYS A 445 -2.92 -44.79 -5.61
CA LYS A 445 -3.21 -45.51 -4.36
C LYS A 445 -2.17 -46.60 -4.03
N ARG A 446 -1.77 -46.66 -2.75
CA ARG A 446 -1.74 -47.81 -1.80
C ARG A 446 -0.56 -47.62 -0.83
N GLY A 447 -0.70 -47.61 0.48
CA GLY A 447 -1.86 -47.71 1.35
C GLY A 447 -1.37 -47.43 2.77
N SER A 448 -2.19 -46.74 3.57
CA SER A 448 -1.94 -46.64 5.00
C SER A 448 -3.21 -47.06 5.70
N ARG A 449 -3.13 -48.23 6.34
CA ARG A 449 -4.17 -48.82 7.17
C ARG A 449 -4.49 -47.86 8.31
N ASN A 450 -5.77 -47.73 8.59
CA ASN A 450 -6.34 -47.17 9.81
C ASN A 450 -5.51 -47.59 11.03
N SER A 451 -4.71 -46.68 11.57
CA SER A 451 -4.14 -46.79 12.90
C SER A 451 -4.91 -45.84 13.80
N LEU A 452 -5.88 -46.40 14.52
CA LEU A 452 -6.58 -45.75 15.60
C LEU A 452 -5.58 -45.56 16.76
N ALA A 453 -4.84 -44.46 16.74
CA ALA A 453 -4.19 -44.00 17.96
C ALA A 453 -5.27 -43.54 18.94
N PRO A 454 -5.25 -43.98 20.21
CA PRO A 454 -6.26 -43.61 21.19
C PRO A 454 -6.21 -42.10 21.43
N MET A 455 -7.31 -41.42 21.09
CA MET A 455 -7.47 -39.98 21.25
C MET A 455 -7.40 -39.58 22.73
N THR A 456 -6.47 -38.68 23.05
CA THR A 456 -6.35 -38.10 24.39
C THR A 456 -7.52 -37.14 24.68
N PRO A 457 -7.90 -36.92 25.95
CA PRO A 457 -9.14 -36.24 26.34
C PRO A 457 -9.38 -34.85 25.69
N ASN A 458 -8.33 -34.08 25.41
CA ASN A 458 -8.44 -32.76 24.76
C ASN A 458 -8.92 -32.82 23.30
N THR A 459 -8.69 -33.92 22.59
CA THR A 459 -9.18 -34.11 21.22
C THR A 459 -10.63 -34.60 21.17
N ARG A 460 -11.17 -35.10 22.30
CA ARG A 460 -12.59 -35.47 22.45
C ARG A 460 -13.49 -34.23 22.56
N ARG A 461 -13.04 -33.20 23.30
CA ARG A 461 -13.76 -31.91 23.46
C ARG A 461 -13.92 -31.10 22.17
N ARG A 462 -12.92 -31.11 21.28
CA ARG A 462 -13.04 -30.40 19.99
C ARG A 462 -13.96 -31.10 18.98
N LYS A 463 -14.21 -32.41 19.15
CA LYS A 463 -15.05 -33.18 18.22
C LYS A 463 -16.53 -33.10 18.57
N GLU A 464 -16.88 -32.89 19.85
CA GLU A 464 -18.27 -32.72 20.28
C GLU A 464 -18.86 -31.36 19.87
N GLU A 465 -18.09 -30.26 19.90
CA GLU A 465 -18.59 -28.96 19.40
C GLU A 465 -18.94 -28.98 17.91
N ALA A 466 -18.25 -29.80 17.12
CA ALA A 466 -18.53 -29.99 15.69
C ALA A 466 -19.71 -30.94 15.40
N LEU A 467 -20.22 -31.68 16.38
CA LEU A 467 -21.35 -32.62 16.22
C LEU A 467 -22.70 -32.01 16.62
N PHE A 468 -22.70 -31.00 17.49
CA PHE A 468 -23.93 -30.32 17.93
C PHE A 468 -24.27 -29.06 17.14
N GLN A 469 -23.36 -28.58 16.29
CA GLN A 469 -23.70 -27.65 15.21
C GLN A 469 -24.14 -28.49 14.02
N GLY A 470 -25.44 -28.78 13.96
CA GLY A 470 -26.03 -29.50 12.82
C GLY A 470 -25.56 -28.90 11.51
N SER A 471 -25.29 -29.76 10.52
CA SER A 471 -24.94 -29.37 9.15
C SER A 471 -26.06 -28.50 8.60
N THR A 472 -25.97 -27.19 8.81
CA THR A 472 -26.75 -26.23 8.08
C THR A 472 -26.24 -26.38 6.65
N SER A 473 -27.06 -26.99 5.81
CA SER A 473 -27.04 -26.69 4.39
C SER A 473 -27.19 -25.17 4.31
N THR A 474 -26.07 -24.46 4.30
CA THR A 474 -26.03 -23.01 4.39
C THR A 474 -26.62 -22.50 3.10
N SER A 475 -27.91 -22.16 3.19
CA SER A 475 -28.57 -21.15 2.38
C SER A 475 -27.56 -20.05 2.05
N ALA A 476 -27.41 -19.77 0.77
CA ALA A 476 -26.47 -18.84 0.18
C ALA A 476 -26.48 -17.45 0.86
N VAL A 477 -25.70 -17.28 1.92
CA VAL A 477 -25.21 -15.97 2.31
C VAL A 477 -24.15 -15.62 1.27
N VAL A 478 -24.30 -14.50 0.57
CA VAL A 478 -23.28 -14.02 -0.37
C VAL A 478 -22.00 -13.81 0.42
N THR A 479 -21.03 -14.72 0.27
CA THR A 479 -19.80 -14.65 1.03
C THR A 479 -19.01 -13.43 0.58
N ARG A 480 -18.86 -12.46 1.49
CA ARG A 480 -18.01 -11.28 1.28
C ARG A 480 -16.56 -11.65 1.55
N GLY A 481 -15.65 -11.02 0.84
CA GLY A 481 -14.23 -11.19 1.06
C GLY A 481 -13.42 -10.18 0.28
N GLY A 482 -12.14 -10.13 0.57
CA GLY A 482 -11.22 -9.27 -0.15
C GLY A 482 -9.76 -9.51 0.20
N ILE A 483 -8.90 -8.92 -0.62
CA ILE A 483 -7.45 -9.00 -0.55
C ILE A 483 -6.90 -7.57 -0.46
N SER A 484 -6.01 -7.35 0.50
CA SER A 484 -5.20 -6.14 0.62
C SER A 484 -3.73 -6.53 0.53
N VAL A 485 -3.02 -5.98 -0.44
CA VAL A 485 -1.57 -6.17 -0.62
C VAL A 485 -0.86 -4.86 -0.32
N ALA A 486 0.14 -4.90 0.54
CA ALA A 486 1.02 -3.78 0.82
C ALA A 486 2.46 -4.17 0.52
N SER A 487 3.03 -3.55 -0.51
CA SER A 487 4.38 -3.80 -0.97
C SER A 487 5.35 -2.79 -0.37
N LEU A 488 6.50 -3.27 0.10
CA LEU A 488 7.66 -2.43 0.39
C LEU A 488 8.78 -2.74 -0.60
N LEU A 489 9.48 -1.69 -1.03
CA LEU A 489 10.61 -1.88 -1.90
C LEU A 489 11.85 -2.29 -1.11
N SER A 490 12.60 -3.21 -1.70
CA SER A 490 13.99 -3.39 -1.37
C SER A 490 14.84 -2.45 -2.22
N GLY A 491 15.63 -1.57 -1.59
CA GLY A 491 16.54 -0.64 -2.27
C GLY A 491 17.77 -1.28 -2.91
N SER A 492 17.95 -2.61 -2.81
CA SER A 492 19.20 -3.31 -3.17
C SER A 492 18.98 -4.47 -4.15
N GLY A 493 18.09 -4.31 -5.14
CA GLY A 493 17.79 -5.37 -6.13
C GLY A 493 17.14 -6.64 -5.56
N ALA A 494 16.88 -6.68 -4.25
CA ALA A 494 16.22 -7.80 -3.59
C ALA A 494 14.72 -7.83 -3.94
N PRO A 495 14.05 -8.99 -3.78
CA PRO A 495 12.62 -9.10 -4.06
C PRO A 495 11.80 -8.12 -3.20
N SER A 496 10.71 -7.62 -3.75
CA SER A 496 9.75 -6.76 -3.04
C SER A 496 9.13 -7.51 -1.86
N GLU A 497 9.07 -6.86 -0.70
CA GLU A 497 8.50 -7.43 0.52
C GLU A 497 7.00 -7.12 0.60
N ASP A 498 6.19 -8.13 0.29
CA ASP A 498 4.74 -8.01 0.21
C ASP A 498 4.04 -8.61 1.43
N SER A 499 3.27 -7.78 2.14
CA SER A 499 2.34 -8.22 3.18
C SER A 499 0.94 -8.31 2.61
N VAL A 500 0.32 -9.49 2.74
CA VAL A 500 -0.99 -9.80 2.17
C VAL A 500 -1.96 -10.05 3.31
N ILE A 501 -3.11 -9.39 3.26
CA ILE A 501 -4.24 -9.68 4.12
C ILE A 501 -5.38 -10.21 3.27
N ILE A 502 -5.92 -11.35 3.65
CA ILE A 502 -7.09 -11.97 3.03
C ILE A 502 -8.18 -12.03 4.08
N TRP A 503 -9.34 -11.45 3.78
CA TRP A 503 -10.51 -11.58 4.65
C TRP A 503 -11.64 -12.28 3.92
N TYR A 504 -12.37 -13.11 4.64
CA TYR A 504 -13.45 -13.93 4.10
C TYR A 504 -14.53 -14.08 5.18
N GLY A 505 -15.72 -13.57 4.90
CA GLY A 505 -16.77 -13.39 5.90
C GLY A 505 -16.31 -12.48 7.03
N SER A 506 -16.20 -13.05 8.23
CA SER A 506 -15.72 -12.38 9.45
C SER A 506 -14.26 -12.68 9.79
N GLU A 507 -13.61 -13.58 9.06
CA GLU A 507 -12.26 -14.03 9.36
C GLU A 507 -11.23 -13.20 8.58
N ILE A 508 -10.12 -12.85 9.23
CA ILE A 508 -9.03 -12.07 8.64
C ILE A 508 -7.72 -12.84 8.83
N TYR A 509 -7.05 -13.10 7.72
CA TYR A 509 -5.80 -13.82 7.63
C TYR A 509 -4.71 -12.92 7.08
N ARG A 510 -3.49 -13.18 7.50
CA ARG A 510 -2.34 -12.39 7.15
C ARG A 510 -1.14 -13.26 6.78
N ILE A 511 -0.53 -12.91 5.67
CA ILE A 511 0.80 -13.36 5.25
C ILE A 511 1.73 -12.16 5.40
N ALA A 512 2.66 -12.20 6.35
CA ALA A 512 3.54 -11.06 6.62
C ALA A 512 4.52 -10.78 5.48
N ASP A 513 4.99 -11.82 4.80
CA ASP A 513 5.89 -11.77 3.66
C ASP A 513 5.54 -12.91 2.69
N LEU A 514 4.99 -12.56 1.53
CA LEU A 514 4.53 -13.51 0.52
C LEU A 514 5.67 -14.37 -0.03
N ALA A 515 6.84 -13.78 -0.31
CA ALA A 515 7.97 -14.50 -0.91
C ALA A 515 8.53 -15.54 0.08
N LYS A 516 8.73 -15.14 1.34
CA LYS A 516 9.17 -16.06 2.40
C LYS A 516 8.13 -17.14 2.69
N PHE A 517 6.84 -16.79 2.66
CA PHE A 517 5.76 -17.77 2.82
C PHE A 517 5.78 -18.80 1.70
N TRP A 518 5.84 -18.35 0.44
CA TRP A 518 5.84 -19.22 -0.72
C TRP A 518 7.06 -20.15 -0.75
N ALA A 519 8.27 -19.64 -0.49
CA ALA A 519 9.48 -20.48 -0.42
C ALA A 519 9.36 -21.60 0.62
N ARG A 520 8.81 -21.29 1.81
CA ARG A 520 8.56 -22.29 2.86
C ARG A 520 7.50 -23.32 2.43
N THR A 521 6.42 -22.88 1.81
CA THR A 521 5.36 -23.79 1.35
C THR A 521 5.84 -24.67 0.19
N ALA A 522 6.64 -24.15 -0.74
CA ALA A 522 7.22 -24.93 -1.83
C ALA A 522 8.16 -26.05 -1.34
N SER A 523 8.81 -25.83 -0.20
CA SER A 523 9.71 -26.82 0.43
C SER A 523 8.96 -27.83 1.31
N ALA A 524 7.72 -27.53 1.71
CA ALA A 524 6.91 -28.38 2.57
C ALA A 524 5.98 -29.28 1.74
N THR A 525 5.84 -30.54 2.13
CA THR A 525 4.95 -31.52 1.48
C THR A 525 3.45 -31.30 1.77
N GLY A 526 3.09 -30.23 2.48
CA GLY A 526 1.72 -29.88 2.87
C GLY A 526 1.17 -28.69 2.08
N ALA A 527 -0.08 -28.80 1.62
CA ALA A 527 -0.79 -27.71 0.95
C ALA A 527 -0.92 -26.48 1.89
N GLY A 528 -0.75 -25.27 1.33
CA GLY A 528 -0.60 -24.00 2.05
C GLY A 528 -1.86 -23.46 2.73
N SER A 529 -2.46 -24.24 3.62
CA SER A 529 -3.62 -23.84 4.44
C SER A 529 -3.29 -22.57 5.25
N LEU A 530 -4.11 -21.51 5.14
CA LEU A 530 -3.99 -20.33 6.01
C LEU A 530 -4.42 -20.51 7.47
N PRO A 531 -5.22 -21.53 7.88
CA PRO A 531 -5.45 -21.80 9.31
C PRO A 531 -4.21 -22.44 9.97
N GLY A 532 -3.08 -21.75 9.93
CA GLY A 532 -1.88 -22.03 10.71
C GLY A 532 -1.81 -21.13 11.95
N PRO A 533 -1.23 -21.60 13.07
CA PRO A 533 -0.99 -20.75 14.24
C PRO A 533 -0.23 -19.47 13.84
N GLY A 534 -0.76 -18.29 14.19
CA GLY A 534 -0.12 -17.00 13.95
C GLY A 534 -0.45 -16.29 12.62
N LEU A 535 -1.21 -16.91 11.71
CA LEU A 535 -1.64 -16.27 10.45
C LEU A 535 -3.01 -15.56 10.58
N GLN A 536 -3.82 -15.93 11.56
CA GLN A 536 -5.13 -15.32 11.78
C GLN A 536 -5.01 -14.10 12.70
N ILE A 537 -5.60 -12.97 12.30
CA ILE A 537 -5.77 -11.81 13.18
C ILE A 537 -6.96 -12.13 14.09
N GLN A 538 -6.66 -12.56 15.33
CA GLN A 538 -7.67 -12.92 16.33
C GLN A 538 -8.29 -11.66 16.99
N ASP A 539 -9.47 -11.83 17.58
CA ASP A 539 -10.16 -10.87 18.46
C ASP A 539 -10.59 -9.52 17.86
N VAL A 540 -10.84 -9.46 16.54
CA VAL A 540 -11.54 -8.30 15.97
C VAL A 540 -13.04 -8.41 16.30
N ALA A 541 -13.46 -7.77 17.39
CA ALA A 541 -14.90 -7.63 17.69
C ALA A 541 -15.58 -6.79 16.60
N LEU A 542 -16.25 -7.46 15.66
CA LEU A 542 -17.03 -6.88 14.56
C LEU A 542 -18.39 -6.37 15.02
N CYS A 543 -18.83 -6.71 16.24
CA CYS A 543 -20.10 -6.27 16.82
C CYS A 543 -21.33 -6.57 15.94
N GLY A 544 -21.29 -7.66 15.16
CA GLY A 544 -22.35 -8.05 14.24
C GLY A 544 -22.37 -7.29 12.90
N GLU A 545 -21.44 -6.35 12.69
CA GLU A 545 -21.29 -5.64 11.41
C GLU A 545 -20.45 -6.44 10.42
N ALA A 546 -20.72 -6.26 9.13
CA ALA A 546 -19.92 -6.85 8.07
C ALA A 546 -18.70 -5.99 7.75
N ILE A 547 -17.58 -6.64 7.42
CA ILE A 547 -16.39 -5.96 6.89
C ILE A 547 -16.74 -5.39 5.50
N THR A 548 -16.42 -4.12 5.28
CA THR A 548 -16.62 -3.41 4.01
C THR A 548 -15.31 -3.32 3.23
N SER A 549 -14.21 -2.99 3.91
CA SER A 549 -12.87 -2.95 3.32
C SER A 549 -11.78 -3.14 4.38
N VAL A 550 -10.61 -3.61 3.95
CA VAL A 550 -9.41 -3.68 4.78
C VAL A 550 -8.24 -3.06 4.02
N SER A 551 -7.50 -2.16 4.68
CA SER A 551 -6.27 -1.57 4.15
C SER A 551 -5.14 -1.66 5.17
N GLN A 552 -3.90 -1.60 4.69
CA GLN A 552 -2.70 -1.66 5.53
C GLN A 552 -2.03 -0.30 5.58
N PHE A 553 -1.48 0.05 6.74
CA PHE A 553 -0.65 1.24 6.90
C PHE A 553 0.78 0.96 6.43
N ASP A 554 1.47 2.02 6.05
CA ASP A 554 2.90 1.94 5.73
C ASP A 554 3.72 1.51 6.96
N THR A 555 4.85 0.86 6.69
CA THR A 555 5.80 0.45 7.71
C THR A 555 7.22 0.73 7.25
N THR A 556 8.17 0.73 8.18
CA THR A 556 9.58 0.91 7.87
C THR A 556 10.16 -0.37 7.24
N THR A 557 11.22 -0.21 6.45
CA THR A 557 11.99 -1.32 5.86
C THR A 557 12.61 -2.21 6.94
N GLN A 558 12.98 -1.65 8.10
CA GLN A 558 13.47 -2.43 9.23
C GLN A 558 12.36 -3.31 9.82
N ALA A 559 11.18 -2.74 10.07
CA ALA A 559 10.05 -3.48 10.61
C ALA A 559 9.57 -4.59 9.66
N SER A 560 9.58 -4.34 8.34
CA SER A 560 9.21 -5.35 7.35
C SER A 560 10.21 -6.51 7.28
N ARG A 561 11.52 -6.22 7.34
CA ARG A 561 12.57 -7.26 7.41
C ARG A 561 12.43 -8.15 8.63
N MET A 562 12.05 -7.55 9.77
CA MET A 562 11.77 -8.27 11.01
C MET A 562 10.40 -8.97 11.01
N ALA A 563 9.66 -8.94 9.89
CA ALA A 563 8.30 -9.46 9.76
C ALA A 563 7.33 -8.91 10.82
N VAL A 564 7.59 -7.70 11.31
CA VAL A 564 6.72 -7.01 12.27
C VAL A 564 5.38 -6.77 11.61
N ALA A 565 4.34 -6.90 12.41
CA ALA A 565 3.02 -6.71 11.91
C ALA A 565 2.82 -5.25 11.42
N ARG A 566 2.31 -5.01 10.19
CA ARG A 566 1.78 -3.71 9.78
C ARG A 566 0.50 -3.43 10.54
N ASP A 567 0.29 -2.16 10.88
CA ASP A 567 -1.01 -1.70 11.35
C ASP A 567 -2.06 -1.90 10.24
N THR A 568 -3.28 -2.17 10.65
CA THR A 568 -4.38 -2.43 9.71
C THR A 568 -5.57 -1.54 10.01
N LEU A 569 -6.18 -1.00 8.96
CA LEU A 569 -7.46 -0.33 9.00
C LEU A 569 -8.52 -1.31 8.53
N ILE A 570 -9.45 -1.64 9.41
CA ILE A 570 -10.60 -2.50 9.15
C ILE A 570 -11.84 -1.62 9.19
N SER A 571 -12.54 -1.53 8.07
CA SER A 571 -13.77 -0.77 7.96
C SER A 571 -14.96 -1.70 8.03
N LEU A 572 -15.87 -1.33 8.92
CA LEU A 572 -17.18 -1.97 9.07
C LEU A 572 -18.22 -1.08 8.41
N GLU A 573 -19.49 -1.25 8.79
CA GLU A 573 -20.56 -0.45 8.22
C GLU A 573 -20.62 0.93 8.88
N HIS A 574 -20.43 1.06 10.19
CA HIS A 574 -20.51 2.35 10.89
C HIS A 574 -19.27 2.67 11.74
N ARG A 575 -18.20 1.90 11.56
CA ARG A 575 -16.99 2.01 12.38
C ARG A 575 -15.73 1.79 11.57
N LEU A 576 -14.69 2.51 11.98
CA LEU A 576 -13.31 2.25 11.57
C LEU A 576 -12.55 1.68 12.76
N ILE A 577 -11.89 0.54 12.55
CA ILE A 577 -11.08 -0.13 13.55
C ILE A 577 -9.63 -0.09 13.07
N ILE A 578 -8.74 0.47 13.89
CA ILE A 578 -7.30 0.39 13.64
C ILE A 578 -6.71 -0.63 14.61
N THR A 579 -6.02 -1.63 14.09
CA THR A 579 -5.24 -2.57 14.92
C THR A 579 -3.77 -2.21 14.85
N ALA A 580 -3.20 -1.89 16.01
CA ALA A 580 -1.81 -1.47 16.14
C ALA A 580 -0.91 -2.65 16.48
N SER A 581 0.18 -2.78 15.76
CA SER A 581 1.11 -3.89 15.84
C SER A 581 2.30 -3.52 16.69
N THR A 582 2.13 -3.53 18.01
CA THR A 582 3.27 -3.28 18.89
C THR A 582 4.16 -4.52 18.99
N SER A 583 5.47 -4.33 18.88
CA SER A 583 6.50 -5.34 19.19
C SER A 583 6.73 -5.47 20.70
N GLN A 584 6.20 -4.55 21.51
CA GLN A 584 6.34 -4.56 22.96
C GLN A 584 5.09 -5.16 23.61
N PRO A 585 5.24 -6.14 24.53
CA PRO A 585 4.11 -6.63 25.30
C PRO A 585 3.53 -5.46 26.12
N LEU A 586 2.24 -5.18 25.93
CA LEU A 586 1.49 -4.25 26.78
C LEU A 586 1.42 -4.84 28.19
N GLY A 587 2.34 -4.40 29.03
CA GLY A 587 2.43 -4.73 30.44
C GLY A 587 3.66 -4.05 31.01
N ARG A 588 3.50 -3.38 32.16
CA ARG A 588 4.61 -2.97 33.02
C ARG A 588 5.37 -4.20 33.49
N ASP A 589 6.20 -4.78 32.64
CA ASP A 589 7.19 -5.74 33.05
C ASP A 589 8.42 -4.92 33.45
N LEU A 590 8.54 -4.60 34.74
CA LEU A 590 9.68 -3.86 35.29
C LEU A 590 11.01 -4.48 34.84
N ASN A 591 11.02 -5.80 34.64
CA ASN A 591 12.17 -6.54 34.11
C ASN A 591 12.55 -6.15 32.68
N ALA A 592 11.60 -5.81 31.80
CA ALA A 592 11.90 -5.37 30.44
C ALA A 592 12.52 -3.95 30.42
N MET A 593 12.15 -3.12 31.40
CA MET A 593 12.75 -1.79 31.59
C MET A 593 14.19 -1.89 32.10
N PHE A 594 14.44 -2.76 33.11
CA PHE A 594 15.80 -3.09 33.57
C PHE A 594 16.66 -3.73 32.48
N THR A 595 16.10 -4.61 31.65
CA THR A 595 16.84 -5.23 30.55
C THR A 595 17.21 -4.20 29.48
N ARG A 596 16.33 -3.22 29.22
CA ARG A 596 16.60 -2.14 28.27
C ARG A 596 17.67 -1.19 28.79
N GLU A 597 17.59 -0.79 30.05
CA GLU A 597 18.59 0.04 30.72
C GLU A 597 19.97 -0.64 30.70
N GLN A 598 20.01 -1.95 30.97
CA GLN A 598 21.23 -2.74 30.94
C GLN A 598 21.84 -2.87 29.53
N VAL A 599 21.01 -2.98 28.48
CA VAL A 599 21.47 -3.01 27.09
C VAL A 599 21.93 -1.62 26.63
N GLU A 600 21.23 -0.55 27.01
CA GLU A 600 21.65 0.83 26.72
C GLU A 600 22.98 1.15 27.42
N GLU A 601 23.16 0.74 28.67
CA GLU A 601 24.41 0.86 29.44
C GLU A 601 25.54 0.02 28.83
N GLU A 602 25.30 -1.21 28.40
CA GLU A 602 26.30 -2.06 27.74
C GLU A 602 26.72 -1.49 26.38
N THR A 603 25.79 -0.88 25.64
CA THR A 603 26.13 -0.18 24.39
C THR A 603 26.91 1.11 24.63
N ALA A 604 26.56 1.89 25.66
CA ALA A 604 27.28 3.09 26.06
C ALA A 604 28.71 2.77 26.53
N ASN A 605 28.88 1.70 27.32
CA ASN A 605 30.19 1.23 27.74
C ASN A 605 31.04 0.77 26.56
N ARG A 606 30.44 0.13 25.55
CA ARG A 606 31.13 -0.29 24.33
C ARG A 606 31.54 0.89 23.45
N THR A 607 30.70 1.92 23.34
CA THR A 607 31.04 3.15 22.62
C THR A 607 32.12 3.93 23.34
N ASP A 608 32.03 4.04 24.66
CA ASP A 608 33.01 4.76 25.49
C ASP A 608 34.37 4.03 25.47
N GLN A 609 34.37 2.69 25.47
CA GLN A 609 35.59 1.88 25.28
C GLN A 609 36.20 2.06 23.88
N ALA A 610 35.38 2.20 22.83
CA ALA A 610 35.88 2.50 21.48
C ALA A 610 36.46 3.92 21.40
N LEU A 611 35.79 4.92 21.95
CA LEU A 611 36.28 6.31 22.00
C LEU A 611 37.56 6.44 22.83
N LEU A 612 37.71 5.64 23.89
CA LEU A 612 38.96 5.53 24.65
C LEU A 612 40.11 5.01 23.78
N THR A 613 39.89 3.99 22.95
CA THR A 613 40.94 3.46 22.05
C THR A 613 41.37 4.45 20.97
N HIS A 614 40.49 5.39 20.61
CA HIS A 614 40.78 6.45 19.65
C HIS A 614 41.32 7.74 20.32
N GLY A 615 41.33 7.81 21.66
CA GLY A 615 41.78 9.00 22.39
C GLY A 615 40.78 10.18 22.34
N GLU A 616 39.53 9.91 21.95
CA GLU A 616 38.46 10.90 21.77
C GLU A 616 37.42 10.87 22.89
N LEU A 617 37.68 10.11 23.97
CA LEU A 617 36.78 10.03 25.11
C LEU A 617 36.74 11.36 25.87
N ASP A 618 35.53 11.87 26.12
CA ASP A 618 35.30 13.08 26.89
C ASP A 618 35.35 12.81 28.41
N LEU A 619 35.39 13.88 29.21
CA LEU A 619 35.42 13.78 30.68
C LEU A 619 34.16 13.07 31.23
N GLY A 620 33.03 13.18 30.55
CA GLY A 620 31.79 12.50 30.93
C GLY A 620 31.85 10.98 30.69
N GLY A 621 32.43 10.53 29.59
CA GLY A 621 32.66 9.09 29.32
C GLY A 621 33.73 8.49 30.22
N MET A 622 34.74 9.27 30.64
CA MET A 622 35.71 8.83 31.64
C MET A 622 35.07 8.55 33.00
N ASP A 623 34.15 9.41 33.45
CA ASP A 623 33.45 9.26 34.74
C ASP A 623 32.58 7.99 34.76
N ARG A 624 31.80 7.76 33.69
CA ARG A 624 30.98 6.55 33.52
C ARG A 624 31.81 5.26 33.50
N MET A 625 32.96 5.28 32.82
CA MET A 625 33.87 4.14 32.78
C MET A 625 34.48 3.84 34.15
N LEU A 626 34.80 4.87 34.95
CA LEU A 626 35.30 4.72 36.31
C LEU A 626 34.23 4.16 37.26
N GLU A 627 32.99 4.67 37.16
CA GLU A 627 31.84 4.18 37.93
C GLU A 627 31.53 2.70 37.62
N SER A 628 31.65 2.28 36.34
CA SER A 628 31.50 0.88 35.93
C SER A 628 32.58 -0.04 36.51
N MET A 629 33.80 0.45 36.68
CA MET A 629 34.90 -0.31 37.32
C MET A 629 34.71 -0.41 38.84
N GLU A 630 34.13 0.61 39.47
CA GLU A 630 33.83 0.61 40.90
C GLU A 630 32.71 -0.40 41.23
N GLY A 631 31.70 -0.52 40.37
CA GLY A 631 30.62 -1.51 40.50
C GLY A 631 31.06 -2.98 40.37
N SER A 632 32.17 -3.26 39.67
CA SER A 632 32.68 -4.63 39.47
C SER A 632 33.49 -5.17 40.67
N GLY A 633 33.73 -4.36 41.71
CA GLY A 633 34.60 -4.71 42.84
C GLY A 633 34.00 -5.61 43.92
N THR A 634 32.70 -5.92 43.87
CA THR A 634 32.00 -6.62 44.97
C THR A 634 31.20 -7.85 44.52
N SER A 635 31.78 -8.75 43.72
CA SER A 635 31.31 -10.14 43.58
C SER A 635 32.40 -11.03 43.00
N ALA A 636 32.92 -11.96 43.80
CA ALA A 636 34.12 -12.73 43.50
C ALA A 636 33.88 -13.98 42.62
N ALA A 637 34.84 -14.18 41.69
CA ALA A 637 35.53 -15.44 41.33
C ALA A 637 35.13 -16.26 40.07
N ALA A 638 36.19 -16.48 39.26
CA ALA A 638 36.44 -17.48 38.20
C ALA A 638 35.81 -17.20 36.82
N SER A 639 36.52 -17.13 35.69
CA SER A 639 37.74 -17.87 35.31
C SER A 639 38.54 -17.19 34.16
N ARG A 640 39.84 -17.04 34.38
CA ARG A 640 41.01 -17.15 33.48
C ARG A 640 40.80 -17.00 31.95
N ASN A 641 41.48 -16.00 31.36
CA ASN A 641 42.58 -16.23 30.40
C ASN A 641 43.37 -14.93 30.15
N LEU A 642 44.46 -14.76 30.91
CA LEU A 642 45.54 -13.84 30.62
C LEU A 642 46.67 -14.64 29.95
N THR A 643 46.91 -14.39 28.66
CA THR A 643 48.17 -14.71 27.99
C THR A 643 48.69 -13.46 27.29
N MET A 644 49.51 -12.70 28.02
CA MET A 644 50.39 -11.67 27.49
C MET A 644 51.76 -11.96 28.11
N GLY A 645 52.74 -12.31 27.27
CA GLY A 645 54.07 -12.68 27.69
C GLY A 645 55.00 -12.83 26.50
N GLY A 646 55.28 -11.74 25.81
CA GLY A 646 56.41 -11.64 24.89
C GLY A 646 57.63 -11.09 25.62
N PRO A 647 58.83 -11.70 25.48
CA PRO A 647 60.06 -11.06 25.87
C PRO A 647 60.92 -10.68 24.65
N ARG A 648 61.20 -9.36 24.58
CA ARG A 648 62.43 -8.65 24.20
C ARG A 648 63.41 -9.26 23.18
N LYS A 649 63.72 -8.42 22.16
CA LYS A 649 64.88 -8.48 21.25
C LYS A 649 66.22 -8.46 22.00
N VAL A 650 67.16 -9.31 21.59
CA VAL A 650 68.61 -9.03 21.61
C VAL A 650 69.21 -9.61 20.33
N LEU A 651 69.91 -8.77 19.57
CA LEU A 651 70.70 -9.11 18.38
C LEU A 651 72.03 -9.74 18.82
N PHE A 652 72.42 -10.88 18.23
CA PHE A 652 73.82 -11.19 17.92
C PHE A 652 73.89 -12.10 16.69
N ALA A 653 74.80 -11.76 15.78
CA ALA A 653 75.14 -12.49 14.58
C ALA A 653 76.15 -13.62 14.87
N SER A 654 76.09 -14.70 14.09
CA SER A 654 77.18 -15.24 13.23
C SER A 654 77.17 -16.77 13.09
N SER A 655 77.21 -17.19 11.82
CA SER A 655 77.94 -18.29 11.17
C SER A 655 78.05 -19.73 11.71
N ALA A 656 78.07 -20.62 10.70
CA ALA A 656 78.53 -22.01 10.60
C ALA A 656 77.56 -23.09 11.12
N ALA A 657 77.29 -24.18 10.40
CA ALA A 657 77.90 -24.81 9.23
C ALA A 657 76.82 -25.39 8.31
#